data_AF-A0A3M7L5Y2-F1
#
_entry.id   AF-A0A3M7L5Y2-F1
#
_cell.length_a   1.000
_cell.length_b   1.000
_cell.length_c   1.000
_cell.angle_alpha   90.00
_cell.angle_beta   90.00
_cell.angle_gamma   90.00
#
_symmetry.space_group_name_H-M   'P 1'
#
loop_
_entity.id
_entity.type
_entity.pdbx_description
1 polymer ?
#
loop_
_entity_poly.entity_id
_entity_poly.type
_entity_poly.pdbx_seq_one_letter_code
_entity_poly.pdbx_strand_id
1 'polypeptide(L)'
;MTALLAQASADSRRLLAKEPAAEDKSNSCCQDLAAIGFSSNLPVVVLDTGGKNITNKGGDVKVRACTCSDGAGFKEYNGTGVASVHGSSSALFDKKSFTLRLTHKNGTKNSASFLGMPKGNEWVLYGGDEVDLTDGMRDYVAYNLARASGEYATRTVWIEVFLVVEGRPIAPSDYHGIYIGEEHIGRGKDRVNVTKWTTADPSGGYIFAFDNNNYGPTDLLTATLPGYDFPFVIKYPKSKVPSENKLASSWLSTYLLDFNTAILADDYLTASPGYTQYIEAPTFIDYFLLTEVTKNPDGYRDSIYMHKDAGKGIAMGPAWDFNEAFGECCGYPLEGYKQGGKSGPGIAGGGSISPNGWRFLVCEDPERCIVEPTDGVSTWFRRMWNDTRFSVAAAERWAELRADAWSDDAISSLINSTAIHPAVTRDYKVYSKVLLKSWYASTEAQWTAEVQDLETWLMQRLGWLDAEFSLVASGKYVYPTSDLILVPAGENFPTIATATLCQGASTRSLQQADAAPAPEAESGACCARLEALGWTGTLPVVILESTEPIPLEETVVLNYCTCPNGADFKSHEGEAKVGVRGNSSKKAAKKSYKMNTIHPNGTNDNLKFLGMPKENDWVLYGGDEVDLTLGMRNYLAYNMARATGEYASRTVWFELFLVEDGAPLTLENYNGIYIGEEKIKRDNDRVDIGKWTAENPTGGYLFAFENDNIKPDDTPVGPIPGMEDPFVLSYPKNEPTAVAWLAKYLTDLQTALFADTWLDPQDGYTKYVDGPSWVDYFLFTELSKNPDGYRGSTYMHKDVDQPLAMGPAWDYNEAFGECCGFPFEGYEENGKSEPGVAGGSAIAPNGWRFLICADKERCVFDPYDGISGWFRRVWNDTRFREAAATRFTALRASNWSDAKVSTLINDAVQEIEPAILRDFGKWGQYTLKDWYATPELQFTTEVQELEAWTQQRLAWMGAALERAASPTYAYPEDNQVPIPGAAAPVAASTAG
;
A
#
# COMPACT_ATOMS: atom_id res chain seq x y z
N MET A 1 4.04 33.13 -13.25
CA MET A 1 5.10 33.99 -12.62
C MET A 1 4.72 35.37 -12.05
N THR A 2 3.79 36.19 -12.59
CA THR A 2 3.23 37.31 -11.77
C THR A 2 1.78 37.63 -12.10
N ALA A 3 1.38 37.57 -13.37
CA ALA A 3 -0.03 37.68 -13.76
C ALA A 3 -0.89 36.55 -13.15
N LEU A 4 -0.45 35.29 -13.22
CA LEU A 4 -1.25 34.13 -12.77
C LEU A 4 -1.23 33.90 -11.24
N LEU A 5 -0.11 34.14 -10.55
CA LEU A 5 -0.11 34.12 -9.06
C LEU A 5 -0.95 35.27 -8.48
N ALA A 6 -0.99 36.42 -9.18
CA ALA A 6 -1.97 37.47 -8.87
C ALA A 6 -3.41 37.03 -9.21
N GLN A 7 -3.64 36.02 -10.04
CA GLN A 7 -4.98 35.56 -10.41
C GLN A 7 -5.58 34.63 -9.34
N ALA A 8 -4.82 33.69 -8.77
CA ALA A 8 -5.26 32.92 -7.59
C ALA A 8 -5.61 33.85 -6.40
N SER A 9 -4.79 34.89 -6.15
CA SER A 9 -5.07 35.91 -5.12
C SER A 9 -6.21 36.87 -5.51
N ALA A 10 -6.40 37.13 -6.82
CA ALA A 10 -7.45 38.02 -7.30
C ALA A 10 -8.80 37.35 -7.46
N ASP A 11 -8.93 36.04 -7.70
CA ASP A 11 -10.25 35.43 -7.84
C ASP A 11 -11.03 35.43 -6.50
N SER A 12 -10.31 35.45 -5.37
CA SER A 12 -10.84 35.81 -4.03
C SER A 12 -11.27 37.28 -3.87
N ARG A 13 -10.91 38.18 -4.81
CA ARG A 13 -11.17 39.64 -4.76
C ARG A 13 -11.87 40.21 -6.01
N ARG A 14 -12.06 39.44 -7.08
CA ARG A 14 -12.54 39.91 -8.40
C ARG A 14 -14.01 39.58 -8.65
N LEU A 15 -14.63 38.83 -7.75
CA LEU A 15 -16.08 38.63 -7.62
C LEU A 15 -16.81 39.89 -7.10
N LEU A 16 -16.40 41.09 -7.56
CA LEU A 16 -16.86 42.40 -7.09
C LEU A 16 -17.57 43.23 -8.17
N ALA A 17 -18.68 42.69 -8.68
CA ALA A 17 -19.67 43.48 -9.41
C ALA A 17 -20.61 44.22 -8.44
N LYS A 18 -20.70 45.56 -8.54
CA LYS A 18 -21.57 46.38 -7.68
C LYS A 18 -23.06 46.22 -8.04
N GLU A 19 -23.80 45.42 -7.26
CA GLU A 19 -25.25 45.58 -7.11
C GLU A 19 -25.55 46.46 -5.86
N PRO A 20 -26.58 47.33 -5.87
CA PRO A 20 -26.81 48.30 -4.80
C PRO A 20 -27.24 47.65 -3.48
N ALA A 21 -26.89 48.30 -2.37
CA ALA A 21 -27.28 47.87 -1.03
C ALA A 21 -28.78 48.10 -0.78
N ALA A 22 -29.43 47.09 -0.22
CA ALA A 22 -30.70 47.20 0.49
C ALA A 22 -30.46 46.64 1.89
N GLU A 23 -30.72 47.46 2.91
CA GLU A 23 -30.52 47.10 4.31
C GLU A 23 -31.73 46.33 4.86
N ASP A 24 -31.49 45.36 5.75
CA ASP A 24 -32.44 45.00 6.80
C ASP A 24 -31.67 45.07 8.13
N LYS A 25 -32.03 46.03 8.99
CA LYS A 25 -31.28 46.40 10.22
C LYS A 25 -31.81 45.65 11.44
N SER A 26 -31.83 44.33 11.35
CA SER A 26 -31.89 43.43 12.51
C SER A 26 -30.54 42.74 12.65
N ASN A 27 -30.04 42.60 13.89
CA ASN A 27 -28.66 42.23 14.24
C ASN A 27 -27.91 41.44 13.15
N SER A 28 -26.84 42.04 12.59
CA SER A 28 -25.95 41.28 11.73
C SER A 28 -25.16 40.28 12.58
N CYS A 29 -24.86 39.11 12.03
CA CYS A 29 -24.19 38.08 12.82
C CYS A 29 -22.76 38.48 13.23
N CYS A 30 -22.13 39.43 12.55
CA CYS A 30 -20.92 40.10 13.04
C CYS A 30 -21.14 40.87 14.36
N GLN A 31 -22.29 41.52 14.55
CA GLN A 31 -22.62 42.21 15.81
C GLN A 31 -22.85 41.20 16.93
N ASP A 32 -23.52 40.09 16.64
CA ASP A 32 -23.75 39.00 17.60
C ASP A 32 -22.42 38.34 18.02
N LEU A 33 -21.49 38.09 17.07
CA LEU A 33 -20.14 37.57 17.32
C LEU A 33 -19.25 38.57 18.09
N ALA A 34 -19.25 39.84 17.70
CA ALA A 34 -18.49 40.88 18.40
C ALA A 34 -19.02 41.11 19.83
N ALA A 35 -20.31 40.91 20.08
CA ALA A 35 -20.90 41.01 21.42
C ALA A 35 -20.44 39.90 22.38
N ILE A 36 -20.02 38.74 21.87
CA ILE A 36 -19.37 37.68 22.67
C ILE A 36 -17.83 37.77 22.65
N GLY A 37 -17.27 38.82 22.04
CA GLY A 37 -15.82 39.04 21.94
C GLY A 37 -15.10 38.14 20.92
N PHE A 38 -15.84 37.49 20.02
CA PHE A 38 -15.24 36.67 18.95
C PHE A 38 -14.84 37.54 17.74
N SER A 39 -13.69 37.23 17.15
CA SER A 39 -13.21 37.79 15.89
C SER A 39 -12.34 36.76 15.16
N SER A 40 -12.25 36.85 13.84
CA SER A 40 -11.43 35.95 13.03
C SER A 40 -10.93 36.62 11.75
N ASN A 41 -9.81 36.10 11.25
CA ASN A 41 -9.30 36.34 9.90
C ASN A 41 -9.98 35.48 8.83
N LEU A 42 -10.76 34.47 9.22
CA LEU A 42 -11.62 33.70 8.33
C LEU A 42 -13.08 34.21 8.38
N PRO A 43 -13.84 34.11 7.28
CA PRO A 43 -15.28 34.34 7.32
C PRO A 43 -15.98 33.34 8.26
N VAL A 44 -17.04 33.80 8.94
CA VAL A 44 -17.75 32.99 9.94
C VAL A 44 -19.16 32.67 9.45
N VAL A 45 -19.57 31.41 9.50
CA VAL A 45 -20.95 30.96 9.25
C VAL A 45 -21.64 30.68 10.57
N VAL A 46 -22.79 31.31 10.83
CA VAL A 46 -23.64 31.00 11.99
C VAL A 46 -24.88 30.26 11.50
N LEU A 47 -25.11 29.07 12.05
CA LEU A 47 -26.32 28.27 11.90
C LEU A 47 -27.10 28.26 13.22
N ASP A 48 -28.23 28.96 13.23
CA ASP A 48 -29.13 29.07 14.38
C ASP A 48 -30.37 28.20 14.13
N THR A 49 -30.51 27.13 14.90
CA THR A 49 -31.53 26.08 14.69
C THR A 49 -32.84 26.34 15.45
N GLY A 50 -32.87 27.37 16.30
CA GLY A 50 -34.02 27.71 17.12
C GLY A 50 -34.44 26.62 18.12
N GLY A 51 -33.49 25.89 18.70
CA GLY A 51 -33.77 24.89 19.76
C GLY A 51 -33.69 23.42 19.30
N LYS A 52 -32.88 23.07 18.30
CA LYS A 52 -32.85 21.73 17.67
C LYS A 52 -31.46 21.24 17.28
N ASN A 53 -31.14 19.99 17.63
CA ASN A 53 -29.93 19.32 17.17
C ASN A 53 -30.10 18.81 15.73
N ILE A 54 -29.02 18.84 14.94
CA ILE A 54 -28.97 18.32 13.57
C ILE A 54 -28.34 16.93 13.61
N THR A 55 -29.13 15.90 13.93
CA THR A 55 -28.59 14.58 14.30
C THR A 55 -28.51 13.55 13.17
N ASN A 56 -29.27 13.72 12.08
CA ASN A 56 -29.50 12.66 11.09
C ASN A 56 -29.19 13.12 9.65
N LYS A 57 -28.58 12.24 8.85
CA LYS A 57 -28.48 12.37 7.39
C LYS A 57 -29.88 12.48 6.78
N GLY A 58 -30.11 13.49 5.94
CA GLY A 58 -31.42 13.78 5.32
C GLY A 58 -32.51 14.31 6.27
N GLY A 59 -32.22 14.53 7.56
CA GLY A 59 -33.15 15.12 8.52
C GLY A 59 -33.14 16.65 8.48
N ASP A 60 -33.75 17.26 7.46
CA ASP A 60 -33.74 18.72 7.24
C ASP A 60 -34.27 19.53 8.44
N VAL A 61 -33.35 20.10 9.24
CA VAL A 61 -33.62 21.05 10.34
C VAL A 61 -33.70 22.46 9.79
N LYS A 62 -34.75 23.23 10.13
CA LYS A 62 -34.84 24.65 9.76
C LYS A 62 -33.79 25.47 10.50
N VAL A 63 -33.08 26.33 9.78
CA VAL A 63 -32.06 27.23 10.33
C VAL A 63 -32.28 28.68 9.88
N ARG A 64 -31.92 29.63 10.75
CA ARG A 64 -31.40 30.93 10.32
C ARG A 64 -29.93 30.72 9.98
N ALA A 65 -29.54 31.08 8.77
CA ALA A 65 -28.16 30.98 8.31
C ALA A 65 -27.67 32.38 7.93
N CYS A 66 -26.46 32.73 8.39
CA CYS A 66 -25.82 33.99 8.06
C CYS A 66 -24.30 33.85 8.01
N THR A 67 -23.66 34.78 7.31
CA THR A 67 -22.20 34.89 7.20
C THR A 67 -21.73 36.21 7.82
N CYS A 68 -20.66 36.20 8.61
CA CYS A 68 -19.86 37.40 8.88
C CYS A 68 -18.60 37.36 8.03
N SER A 69 -18.17 38.52 7.52
CA SER A 69 -16.99 38.65 6.65
C SER A 69 -15.78 39.30 7.31
N ASP A 70 -15.98 40.13 8.33
CA ASP A 70 -15.01 41.02 9.01
C ASP A 70 -13.87 41.59 8.13
N GLY A 71 -14.22 41.99 6.89
CA GLY A 71 -13.29 42.56 5.92
C GLY A 71 -12.97 41.69 4.70
N ALA A 72 -13.40 40.42 4.66
CA ALA A 72 -13.20 39.48 3.53
C ALA A 72 -13.93 39.87 2.21
N GLY A 73 -14.52 41.07 2.13
CA GLY A 73 -14.87 41.75 0.88
C GLY A 73 -16.15 41.30 0.17
N PHE A 74 -16.73 40.14 0.49
CA PHE A 74 -17.98 39.68 -0.11
C PHE A 74 -19.23 40.26 0.58
N LYS A 75 -20.39 40.20 -0.11
CA LYS A 75 -21.67 40.60 0.48
C LYS A 75 -22.20 39.51 1.41
N GLU A 76 -22.37 39.86 2.68
CA GLU A 76 -22.88 38.95 3.71
C GLU A 76 -24.31 38.45 3.40
N TYR A 77 -24.52 37.15 3.64
CA TYR A 77 -25.83 36.52 3.65
C TYR A 77 -26.44 36.60 5.06
N ASN A 78 -27.74 36.87 5.13
CA ASN A 78 -28.56 36.67 6.33
C ASN A 78 -29.96 36.23 5.87
N GLY A 79 -30.42 35.06 6.28
CA GLY A 79 -31.68 34.51 5.79
C GLY A 79 -32.04 33.14 6.37
N THR A 80 -33.02 32.50 5.74
CA THR A 80 -33.51 31.18 6.12
C THR A 80 -32.86 30.06 5.31
N GLY A 81 -32.82 28.87 5.88
CA GLY A 81 -32.36 27.65 5.23
C GLY A 81 -32.92 26.39 5.91
N VAL A 82 -32.53 25.25 5.38
CA VAL A 82 -32.56 23.97 6.09
C VAL A 82 -31.16 23.34 6.05
N ALA A 83 -30.78 22.66 7.13
CA ALA A 83 -29.50 21.99 7.27
C ALA A 83 -29.69 20.54 7.70
N SER A 84 -28.84 19.65 7.20
CA SER A 84 -28.80 18.22 7.56
C SER A 84 -27.34 17.75 7.66
N VAL A 85 -27.09 16.65 8.37
CA VAL A 85 -25.77 16.00 8.36
C VAL A 85 -25.41 15.58 6.93
N HIS A 86 -24.14 15.77 6.54
CA HIS A 86 -23.53 15.41 5.25
C HIS A 86 -22.76 14.07 5.35
N GLY A 87 -22.22 13.58 4.23
CA GLY A 87 -21.34 12.40 4.20
C GLY A 87 -22.05 11.04 4.28
N SER A 88 -21.29 9.95 4.27
CA SER A 88 -21.77 8.56 4.51
C SER A 88 -21.12 7.98 5.77
N SER A 89 -19.84 7.62 5.71
CA SER A 89 -19.00 7.30 6.87
C SER A 89 -18.90 8.49 7.83
N SER A 90 -18.54 9.65 7.28
CA SER A 90 -18.35 10.92 8.00
C SER A 90 -19.61 11.52 8.65
N ALA A 91 -20.79 10.92 8.41
CA ALA A 91 -21.98 11.22 9.21
C ALA A 91 -21.87 10.70 10.67
N LEU A 92 -20.90 9.82 10.96
CA LEU A 92 -20.70 9.19 12.27
C LEU A 92 -19.76 9.97 13.20
N PHE A 93 -18.75 10.67 12.67
CA PHE A 93 -17.72 11.44 13.41
C PHE A 93 -18.26 12.47 14.42
N ASP A 94 -17.53 12.79 15.48
CA ASP A 94 -17.93 13.79 16.48
C ASP A 94 -18.03 15.21 15.87
N LYS A 95 -17.16 15.52 14.90
CA LYS A 95 -17.23 16.74 14.07
C LYS A 95 -18.11 16.48 12.84
N LYS A 96 -19.30 17.10 12.79
CA LYS A 96 -20.30 16.83 11.75
C LYS A 96 -20.17 17.78 10.56
N SER A 97 -19.98 17.25 9.36
CA SER A 97 -20.19 17.99 8.11
C SER A 97 -21.69 18.24 7.85
N PHE A 98 -22.05 19.37 7.21
CA PHE A 98 -23.45 19.78 7.01
C PHE A 98 -23.78 20.17 5.56
N THR A 99 -24.89 19.67 5.02
CA THR A 99 -25.50 20.21 3.80
C THR A 99 -26.41 21.39 4.17
N LEU A 100 -26.15 22.59 3.63
CA LEU A 100 -26.96 23.79 3.84
C LEU A 100 -27.75 24.14 2.56
N ARG A 101 -29.08 24.09 2.65
CA ARG A 101 -30.01 24.52 1.59
C ARG A 101 -30.62 25.88 1.92
N LEU A 102 -30.35 26.89 1.11
CA LEU A 102 -30.90 28.24 1.29
C LEU A 102 -32.38 28.28 0.86
N THR A 103 -33.23 28.93 1.67
CA THR A 103 -34.68 29.04 1.42
C THR A 103 -35.19 30.46 1.68
N HIS A 104 -36.26 30.84 0.97
CA HIS A 104 -37.04 32.04 1.31
C HIS A 104 -37.94 31.74 2.53
N LYS A 105 -38.49 32.79 3.18
CA LYS A 105 -39.32 32.66 4.41
C LYS A 105 -40.57 31.77 4.26
N ASN A 106 -40.99 31.45 3.02
CA ASN A 106 -42.08 30.54 2.67
C ASN A 106 -41.63 29.06 2.50
N GLY A 107 -40.33 28.75 2.62
CA GLY A 107 -39.75 27.42 2.42
C GLY A 107 -39.35 27.06 0.98
N THR A 108 -39.57 27.92 -0.03
CA THR A 108 -39.08 27.63 -1.39
C THR A 108 -37.58 27.89 -1.53
N LYS A 109 -36.88 27.09 -2.35
CA LYS A 109 -35.43 27.25 -2.65
C LYS A 109 -35.08 28.70 -2.98
N ASN A 110 -34.05 29.23 -2.34
CA ASN A 110 -33.47 30.56 -2.59
C ASN A 110 -32.12 30.36 -3.30
N SER A 111 -31.90 31.01 -4.46
CA SER A 111 -30.60 31.01 -5.12
C SER A 111 -29.88 32.32 -4.84
N ALA A 112 -28.85 32.25 -4.00
CA ALA A 112 -28.12 33.40 -3.47
C ALA A 112 -26.62 33.16 -3.54
N SER A 113 -25.84 34.23 -3.55
CA SER A 113 -24.39 34.14 -3.29
C SER A 113 -24.18 33.88 -1.80
N PHE A 114 -23.20 33.06 -1.48
CA PHE A 114 -22.83 32.66 -0.13
C PHE A 114 -21.31 32.59 -0.07
N LEU A 115 -20.67 33.16 0.95
CA LEU A 115 -19.20 33.23 1.07
C LEU A 115 -18.50 33.82 -0.19
N GLY A 116 -19.16 34.75 -0.89
CA GLY A 116 -18.70 35.34 -2.14
C GLY A 116 -18.86 34.47 -3.39
N MET A 117 -19.12 33.17 -3.25
CA MET A 117 -19.27 32.23 -4.36
C MET A 117 -20.56 32.50 -5.20
N PRO A 118 -20.64 32.01 -6.46
CA PRO A 118 -21.76 32.27 -7.38
C PRO A 118 -23.16 31.87 -6.84
N LYS A 119 -24.22 32.40 -7.46
CA LYS A 119 -25.60 32.24 -6.96
C LYS A 119 -26.06 30.77 -7.02
N GLY A 120 -26.16 30.13 -5.86
CA GLY A 120 -26.59 28.73 -5.67
C GLY A 120 -27.62 28.58 -4.54
N ASN A 121 -28.30 27.43 -4.50
CA ASN A 121 -29.26 27.11 -3.43
C ASN A 121 -28.73 26.12 -2.38
N GLU A 122 -27.58 25.51 -2.63
CA GLU A 122 -27.11 24.31 -1.94
C GLU A 122 -25.59 24.38 -1.81
N TRP A 123 -25.13 24.14 -0.59
CA TRP A 123 -23.76 24.30 -0.12
C TRP A 123 -23.43 23.16 0.82
N VAL A 124 -22.16 22.79 0.90
CA VAL A 124 -21.64 21.91 1.94
C VAL A 124 -20.79 22.77 2.89
N LEU A 125 -20.91 22.51 4.19
CA LEU A 125 -19.94 22.93 5.19
C LEU A 125 -19.22 21.64 5.58
N TYR A 126 -18.06 21.41 4.97
CA TYR A 126 -17.23 20.24 5.22
C TYR A 126 -16.34 20.50 6.42
N GLY A 127 -16.41 19.64 7.45
CA GLY A 127 -15.74 19.84 8.73
C GLY A 127 -14.38 19.16 8.85
N GLY A 128 -13.75 18.78 7.73
CA GLY A 128 -12.68 17.78 7.77
C GLY A 128 -13.24 16.37 8.02
N ASP A 129 -12.32 15.47 8.31
CA ASP A 129 -12.54 14.04 8.56
C ASP A 129 -11.72 13.66 9.82
N GLU A 130 -12.13 12.61 10.55
CA GLU A 130 -11.30 12.08 11.64
C GLU A 130 -10.06 11.32 11.13
N VAL A 131 -10.01 11.07 9.80
CA VAL A 131 -8.89 10.59 9.00
C VAL A 131 -8.06 11.74 8.40
N ASP A 132 -8.67 12.76 7.77
CA ASP A 132 -7.92 13.91 7.21
C ASP A 132 -7.57 14.94 8.28
N LEU A 133 -6.48 14.65 9.00
CA LEU A 133 -5.91 15.47 10.06
C LEU A 133 -5.33 16.81 9.57
N THR A 134 -5.31 17.06 8.25
CA THR A 134 -5.00 18.41 7.72
C THR A 134 -6.19 19.38 7.82
N ASP A 135 -7.31 18.94 8.39
CA ASP A 135 -8.58 19.69 8.55
C ASP A 135 -9.27 20.02 7.21
N GLY A 136 -9.08 19.15 6.20
CA GLY A 136 -9.62 19.30 4.84
C GLY A 136 -8.66 19.89 3.82
N MET A 137 -7.37 20.09 4.15
CA MET A 137 -6.39 20.67 3.22
C MET A 137 -6.28 19.86 1.93
N ARG A 138 -6.52 18.55 1.99
CA ARG A 138 -6.44 17.65 0.83
C ARG A 138 -7.53 17.95 -0.22
N ASP A 139 -8.80 18.04 0.19
CA ASP A 139 -9.89 18.52 -0.68
C ASP A 139 -9.63 19.97 -1.16
N TYR A 140 -9.15 20.85 -0.28
CA TYR A 140 -8.80 22.22 -0.65
C TYR A 140 -7.74 22.27 -1.76
N VAL A 141 -6.67 21.47 -1.66
CA VAL A 141 -5.59 21.38 -2.66
C VAL A 141 -6.13 20.77 -3.96
N ALA A 142 -6.78 19.60 -3.90
CA ALA A 142 -7.28 18.90 -5.08
C ALA A 142 -8.27 19.74 -5.89
N TYR A 143 -9.26 20.39 -5.25
CA TYR A 143 -10.23 21.22 -5.96
C TYR A 143 -9.60 22.50 -6.53
N ASN A 144 -8.51 23.01 -5.94
CA ASN A 144 -7.75 24.12 -6.53
C ASN A 144 -6.90 23.66 -7.72
N LEU A 145 -6.22 22.51 -7.65
CA LEU A 145 -5.49 21.92 -8.78
C LEU A 145 -6.42 21.68 -9.98
N ALA A 146 -7.59 21.10 -9.74
CA ALA A 146 -8.62 20.85 -10.76
C ALA A 146 -9.17 22.14 -11.41
N ARG A 147 -9.33 23.23 -10.62
CA ARG A 147 -9.64 24.55 -11.18
C ARG A 147 -8.48 25.16 -11.96
N ALA A 148 -7.25 24.89 -11.54
CA ALA A 148 -6.04 25.46 -12.14
C ALA A 148 -5.69 24.81 -13.49
N SER A 149 -6.14 23.59 -13.77
CA SER A 149 -6.11 23.04 -15.13
C SER A 149 -7.14 23.70 -16.06
N GLY A 150 -8.28 24.12 -15.50
CA GLY A 150 -9.31 24.90 -16.19
C GLY A 150 -10.72 24.31 -16.13
N GLU A 151 -10.85 23.11 -15.54
CA GLU A 151 -12.16 22.46 -15.35
C GLU A 151 -12.96 23.07 -14.18
N TYR A 152 -14.26 22.79 -14.16
CA TYR A 152 -15.06 23.10 -12.96
C TYR A 152 -14.76 22.07 -11.87
N ALA A 153 -14.31 22.54 -10.71
CA ALA A 153 -14.33 21.81 -9.45
C ALA A 153 -14.89 22.69 -8.32
N THR A 154 -15.53 22.06 -7.34
CA THR A 154 -16.19 22.64 -6.16
C THR A 154 -15.38 23.78 -5.54
N ARG A 155 -15.85 25.03 -5.65
CA ARG A 155 -15.16 26.18 -5.02
C ARG A 155 -15.18 26.02 -3.51
N THR A 156 -14.03 26.32 -2.90
CA THR A 156 -13.73 26.14 -1.49
C THR A 156 -13.41 27.48 -0.83
N VAL A 157 -13.92 27.70 0.38
CA VAL A 157 -13.63 28.86 1.21
C VAL A 157 -13.41 28.39 2.65
N TRP A 158 -12.22 28.58 3.20
CA TRP A 158 -11.94 28.37 4.62
C TRP A 158 -12.83 29.27 5.48
N ILE A 159 -13.54 28.69 6.44
CA ILE A 159 -14.50 29.38 7.32
C ILE A 159 -14.43 28.85 8.75
N GLU A 160 -15.00 29.57 9.69
CA GLU A 160 -15.37 29.03 11.01
C GLU A 160 -16.89 28.92 11.16
N VAL A 161 -17.36 27.92 11.91
CA VAL A 161 -18.79 27.64 12.11
C VAL A 161 -19.20 27.89 13.56
N PHE A 162 -20.36 28.49 13.75
CA PHE A 162 -21.10 28.50 15.01
C PHE A 162 -22.44 27.80 14.84
N LEU A 163 -22.80 26.89 15.75
CA LEU A 163 -24.00 26.07 15.69
C LEU A 163 -24.87 26.29 16.95
N VAL A 164 -25.78 27.27 16.88
CA VAL A 164 -26.61 27.71 18.01
C VAL A 164 -27.82 26.78 18.15
N VAL A 165 -27.69 25.73 18.97
CA VAL A 165 -28.72 24.68 19.14
C VAL A 165 -29.73 24.93 20.25
N GLU A 166 -29.40 25.74 21.26
CA GLU A 166 -30.20 25.87 22.49
C GLU A 166 -31.38 26.87 22.41
N GLY A 167 -31.55 27.60 21.30
CA GLY A 167 -32.63 28.60 21.14
C GLY A 167 -32.45 29.87 21.99
N ARG A 168 -31.25 30.07 22.54
CA ARG A 168 -30.76 31.29 23.21
C ARG A 168 -29.91 32.14 22.26
N PRO A 169 -29.49 33.37 22.63
CA PRO A 169 -28.45 34.09 21.92
C PRO A 169 -27.14 33.29 21.80
N ILE A 170 -26.33 33.66 20.80
CA ILE A 170 -25.01 33.07 20.57
C ILE A 170 -24.11 33.23 21.81
N ALA A 171 -23.28 32.23 22.07
CA ALA A 171 -22.28 32.20 23.12
C ALA A 171 -20.97 31.56 22.59
N PRO A 172 -19.82 31.76 23.26
CA PRO A 172 -18.57 31.10 22.87
C PRO A 172 -18.65 29.57 22.86
N SER A 173 -19.59 28.97 23.60
CA SER A 173 -19.87 27.53 23.61
C SER A 173 -20.60 27.01 22.36
N ASP A 174 -21.09 27.90 21.48
CA ASP A 174 -21.68 27.51 20.19
C ASP A 174 -20.63 27.45 19.06
N TYR A 175 -19.36 27.80 19.35
CA TYR A 175 -18.26 27.65 18.40
C TYR A 175 -18.08 26.16 18.05
N HIS A 176 -18.05 25.87 16.76
CA HIS A 176 -18.09 24.51 16.23
C HIS A 176 -16.88 24.17 15.36
N GLY A 177 -15.89 25.07 15.23
CA GLY A 177 -14.63 24.76 14.56
C GLY A 177 -14.38 25.45 13.21
N ILE A 178 -13.28 25.06 12.57
CA ILE A 178 -12.92 25.38 11.19
C ILE A 178 -13.56 24.37 10.22
N TYR A 179 -14.03 24.89 9.09
CA TYR A 179 -14.73 24.15 8.04
C TYR A 179 -14.28 24.69 6.66
N ILE A 180 -14.53 23.90 5.62
CA ILE A 180 -14.50 24.35 4.23
C ILE A 180 -15.95 24.59 3.77
N GLY A 181 -16.25 25.82 3.38
CA GLY A 181 -17.49 26.20 2.73
C GLY A 181 -17.44 25.91 1.24
N GLU A 182 -18.36 25.08 0.76
CA GLU A 182 -18.28 24.43 -0.56
C GLU A 182 -19.52 24.59 -1.44
N GLU A 183 -19.29 24.60 -2.76
CA GLU A 183 -20.33 24.48 -3.78
C GLU A 183 -20.79 23.05 -4.03
N HIS A 184 -21.97 22.66 -3.53
CA HIS A 184 -22.61 21.39 -3.92
C HIS A 184 -22.66 21.23 -5.45
N ILE A 185 -22.12 20.13 -5.96
CA ILE A 185 -22.08 19.79 -7.39
C ILE A 185 -23.49 19.86 -7.99
N GLY A 186 -23.65 20.55 -9.13
CA GLY A 186 -24.96 20.69 -9.76
C GLY A 186 -24.93 21.50 -11.04
N ARG A 187 -26.04 21.42 -11.79
CA ARG A 187 -26.16 22.03 -13.11
C ARG A 187 -26.30 23.54 -13.03
N GLY A 188 -25.35 24.29 -13.60
CA GLY A 188 -25.39 25.75 -13.66
C GLY A 188 -24.25 26.34 -14.49
N LYS A 189 -24.43 27.56 -15.01
CA LYS A 189 -23.44 28.24 -15.86
C LYS A 189 -22.09 28.53 -15.18
N ASP A 190 -22.11 28.58 -13.85
CA ASP A 190 -20.94 28.82 -13.00
C ASP A 190 -20.49 27.53 -12.27
N ARG A 191 -21.15 26.40 -12.54
CA ARG A 191 -20.88 25.05 -12.02
C ARG A 191 -20.81 24.06 -13.20
N VAL A 192 -21.38 22.86 -13.10
CA VAL A 192 -21.42 21.90 -14.23
C VAL A 192 -22.36 22.44 -15.32
N ASN A 193 -21.78 22.94 -16.40
CA ASN A 193 -22.49 23.73 -17.42
C ASN A 193 -23.06 22.89 -18.57
N VAL A 194 -23.78 21.80 -18.26
CA VAL A 194 -24.55 21.06 -19.28
C VAL A 194 -25.90 21.73 -19.56
N THR A 195 -26.43 21.54 -20.77
CA THR A 195 -27.80 21.94 -21.16
C THR A 195 -28.85 21.32 -20.23
N LYS A 196 -30.08 21.85 -20.28
CA LYS A 196 -31.19 21.30 -19.50
C LYS A 196 -31.77 20.09 -20.25
N TRP A 197 -31.64 18.89 -19.68
CA TRP A 197 -32.24 17.66 -20.22
C TRP A 197 -33.74 17.82 -20.54
N THR A 198 -34.19 17.20 -21.64
CA THR A 198 -35.61 17.17 -22.04
C THR A 198 -36.02 15.81 -22.60
N THR A 199 -37.33 15.58 -22.71
CA THR A 199 -37.89 14.42 -23.44
C THR A 199 -37.81 14.55 -24.96
N ALA A 200 -37.55 15.75 -25.50
CA ALA A 200 -37.42 15.99 -26.93
C ALA A 200 -35.99 15.77 -27.44
N ASP A 201 -35.01 16.08 -26.60
CA ASP A 201 -33.61 15.72 -26.76
C ASP A 201 -33.10 15.10 -25.43
N PRO A 202 -33.10 13.76 -25.33
CA PRO A 202 -32.55 13.03 -24.19
C PRO A 202 -31.04 12.76 -24.33
N SER A 203 -30.34 13.32 -25.32
CA SER A 203 -28.93 12.99 -25.62
C SER A 203 -27.88 13.71 -24.77
N GLY A 204 -28.32 14.62 -23.90
CA GLY A 204 -27.47 15.46 -23.08
C GLY A 204 -28.19 16.12 -21.93
N GLY A 205 -27.44 16.87 -21.13
CA GLY A 205 -27.91 17.43 -19.87
C GLY A 205 -27.82 16.43 -18.72
N TYR A 206 -26.81 15.56 -18.70
CA TYR A 206 -26.56 14.61 -17.62
C TYR A 206 -25.45 15.09 -16.69
N ILE A 207 -25.61 14.78 -15.40
CA ILE A 207 -24.54 14.71 -14.40
C ILE A 207 -24.74 13.38 -13.69
N PHE A 208 -23.73 12.53 -13.70
CA PHE A 208 -23.79 11.18 -13.13
C PHE A 208 -22.48 10.89 -12.41
N ALA A 209 -22.46 9.83 -11.59
CA ALA A 209 -21.23 9.37 -10.96
C ALA A 209 -21.12 7.85 -11.03
N PHE A 210 -19.89 7.36 -10.99
CA PHE A 210 -19.61 6.01 -10.50
C PHE A 210 -19.37 6.13 -8.99
N ASP A 211 -20.11 5.34 -8.22
CA ASP A 211 -20.44 5.60 -6.81
C ASP A 211 -20.67 4.23 -6.14
N ASN A 212 -19.58 3.59 -5.70
CA ASN A 212 -19.46 2.15 -5.49
C ASN A 212 -20.44 1.69 -4.40
N ASN A 213 -21.53 1.04 -4.83
CA ASN A 213 -22.70 0.63 -4.03
C ASN A 213 -23.40 1.71 -3.15
N ASN A 214 -22.86 2.94 -3.03
CA ASN A 214 -23.29 4.03 -2.15
C ASN A 214 -24.57 4.78 -2.63
N TYR A 215 -25.50 4.08 -3.28
CA TYR A 215 -26.77 4.61 -3.80
C TYR A 215 -28.02 4.11 -3.04
N GLY A 216 -29.01 4.98 -2.87
CA GLY A 216 -30.24 4.68 -2.14
C GLY A 216 -31.38 4.13 -3.02
N PRO A 217 -32.46 3.60 -2.41
CA PRO A 217 -33.65 3.11 -3.13
C PRO A 217 -34.47 4.21 -3.84
N THR A 218 -34.02 5.47 -3.75
CA THR A 218 -34.59 6.65 -4.40
C THR A 218 -33.70 7.21 -5.52
N ASP A 219 -32.52 6.63 -5.75
CA ASP A 219 -31.61 7.06 -6.79
C ASP A 219 -32.00 6.51 -8.17
N LEU A 220 -31.55 7.21 -9.21
CA LEU A 220 -31.80 6.84 -10.59
C LEU A 220 -30.52 6.23 -11.14
N LEU A 221 -30.57 4.95 -11.49
CA LEU A 221 -29.40 4.18 -11.91
C LEU A 221 -29.43 3.94 -13.43
N THR A 222 -28.26 3.69 -14.03
CA THR A 222 -28.14 3.07 -15.35
C THR A 222 -28.36 1.55 -15.24
N ALA A 223 -28.31 0.85 -16.38
CA ALA A 223 -27.91 -0.55 -16.36
C ALA A 223 -26.44 -0.66 -15.94
N THR A 224 -26.08 -1.76 -15.27
CA THR A 224 -24.68 -2.16 -15.07
C THR A 224 -24.04 -2.53 -16.41
N LEU A 225 -22.78 -2.15 -16.63
CA LEU A 225 -22.06 -2.45 -17.86
C LEU A 225 -21.41 -3.84 -17.81
N PRO A 226 -21.10 -4.48 -18.95
CA PRO A 226 -20.27 -5.68 -18.97
C PRO A 226 -18.89 -5.39 -18.36
N GLY A 227 -18.48 -6.21 -17.38
CA GLY A 227 -17.21 -6.04 -16.64
C GLY A 227 -17.26 -5.04 -15.49
N TYR A 228 -18.46 -4.63 -15.06
CA TYR A 228 -18.69 -3.75 -13.90
C TYR A 228 -19.59 -4.48 -12.89
N ASP A 229 -19.33 -4.30 -11.59
CA ASP A 229 -20.22 -4.82 -10.53
C ASP A 229 -21.40 -3.88 -10.25
N PHE A 230 -21.21 -2.57 -10.42
CA PHE A 230 -22.18 -1.53 -10.06
C PHE A 230 -22.66 -0.67 -11.25
N PRO A 231 -23.89 -0.13 -11.20
CA PRO A 231 -24.39 0.83 -12.19
C PRO A 231 -23.99 2.27 -11.83
N PHE A 232 -24.02 3.17 -12.83
CA PHE A 232 -23.77 4.60 -12.62
C PHE A 232 -25.02 5.29 -12.03
N VAL A 233 -24.78 6.22 -11.11
CA VAL A 233 -25.80 6.98 -10.39
C VAL A 233 -26.08 8.31 -11.12
N ILE A 234 -27.27 8.45 -11.70
CA ILE A 234 -27.72 9.69 -12.35
C ILE A 234 -28.11 10.72 -11.28
N LYS A 235 -27.17 11.62 -10.99
CA LYS A 235 -27.35 12.75 -10.05
C LYS A 235 -28.30 13.81 -10.65
N TYR A 236 -28.23 14.03 -11.97
CA TYR A 236 -29.14 14.84 -12.79
C TYR A 236 -29.25 14.24 -14.22
N PRO A 237 -30.45 14.18 -14.85
CA PRO A 237 -31.74 14.64 -14.36
C PRO A 237 -32.36 13.71 -13.30
N LYS A 238 -33.16 14.29 -12.40
CA LYS A 238 -34.10 13.56 -11.54
C LYS A 238 -35.48 14.23 -11.65
N SER A 239 -36.45 13.53 -12.21
CA SER A 239 -37.84 14.00 -12.39
C SER A 239 -38.81 13.34 -11.41
N LYS A 240 -39.98 13.97 -11.23
CA LYS A 240 -41.14 13.37 -10.55
C LYS A 240 -42.01 12.52 -11.49
N VAL A 241 -41.71 12.52 -12.79
CA VAL A 241 -42.43 11.74 -13.81
C VAL A 241 -41.66 10.43 -14.09
N PRO A 242 -42.17 9.24 -13.72
CA PRO A 242 -41.40 8.01 -13.82
C PRO A 242 -40.95 7.63 -15.24
N SER A 243 -41.73 7.99 -16.26
CA SER A 243 -41.37 7.76 -17.67
C SER A 243 -40.22 8.65 -18.16
N GLU A 244 -40.04 9.85 -17.58
CA GLU A 244 -38.89 10.72 -17.88
C GLU A 244 -37.61 10.11 -17.29
N ASN A 245 -37.67 9.67 -16.03
CA ASN A 245 -36.55 8.97 -15.38
C ASN A 245 -36.17 7.69 -16.15
N LYS A 246 -37.16 6.91 -16.59
CA LYS A 246 -36.91 5.71 -17.41
C LYS A 246 -36.26 6.04 -18.76
N LEU A 247 -36.68 7.12 -19.42
CA LEU A 247 -36.07 7.57 -20.66
C LEU A 247 -34.60 8.02 -20.44
N ALA A 248 -34.36 8.83 -19.41
CA ALA A 248 -33.01 9.30 -19.06
C ALA A 248 -32.04 8.15 -18.72
N SER A 249 -32.48 7.23 -17.85
CA SER A 249 -31.73 6.01 -17.49
C SER A 249 -31.47 5.14 -18.71
N SER A 250 -32.50 4.82 -19.50
CA SER A 250 -32.35 3.96 -20.68
C SER A 250 -31.41 4.56 -21.73
N TRP A 251 -31.49 5.87 -21.98
CA TRP A 251 -30.65 6.53 -22.97
C TRP A 251 -29.18 6.56 -22.54
N LEU A 252 -28.89 7.00 -21.31
CA LEU A 252 -27.52 7.04 -20.80
C LEU A 252 -26.91 5.64 -20.69
N SER A 253 -27.70 4.63 -20.33
CA SER A 253 -27.27 3.22 -20.30
C SER A 253 -26.83 2.73 -21.67
N THR A 254 -27.56 3.06 -22.74
CA THR A 254 -27.15 2.72 -24.11
C THR A 254 -25.87 3.45 -24.50
N TYR A 255 -25.77 4.76 -24.24
CA TYR A 255 -24.58 5.53 -24.61
C TYR A 255 -23.31 5.05 -23.88
N LEU A 256 -23.42 4.70 -22.60
CA LEU A 256 -22.31 4.13 -21.82
C LEU A 256 -21.95 2.72 -22.29
N LEU A 257 -22.92 1.89 -22.70
CA LEU A 257 -22.67 0.57 -23.29
C LEU A 257 -21.98 0.68 -24.65
N ASP A 258 -22.42 1.59 -25.51
CA ASP A 258 -21.80 1.84 -26.82
C ASP A 258 -20.34 2.30 -26.66
N PHE A 259 -20.08 3.23 -25.73
CA PHE A 259 -18.72 3.67 -25.38
C PHE A 259 -17.86 2.53 -24.83
N ASN A 260 -18.37 1.79 -23.84
CA ASN A 260 -17.66 0.67 -23.21
C ASN A 260 -17.33 -0.43 -24.23
N THR A 261 -18.22 -0.68 -25.19
CA THR A 261 -17.98 -1.60 -26.30
C THR A 261 -16.88 -1.06 -27.22
N ALA A 262 -16.89 0.23 -27.55
CA ALA A 262 -15.91 0.85 -28.45
C ALA A 262 -14.48 0.95 -27.89
N ILE A 263 -14.30 1.12 -26.57
CA ILE A 263 -12.96 1.15 -25.93
C ILE A 263 -12.40 -0.27 -25.66
N LEU A 264 -13.27 -1.27 -25.46
CA LEU A 264 -12.89 -2.66 -25.21
C LEU A 264 -12.74 -3.52 -26.47
N ALA A 265 -13.23 -3.07 -27.64
CA ALA A 265 -13.08 -3.78 -28.91
C ALA A 265 -11.60 -3.96 -29.32
N ASP A 266 -11.24 -5.09 -29.94
CA ASP A 266 -9.86 -5.40 -30.33
C ASP A 266 -9.25 -4.36 -31.29
N ASP A 267 -10.08 -3.71 -32.10
CA ASP A 267 -9.70 -2.69 -33.09
C ASP A 267 -9.86 -1.24 -32.58
N TYR A 268 -10.07 -1.00 -31.28
CA TYR A 268 -10.36 0.33 -30.70
C TYR A 268 -9.41 1.48 -31.12
N LEU A 269 -8.14 1.19 -31.42
CA LEU A 269 -7.15 2.16 -31.90
C LEU A 269 -7.32 2.56 -33.38
N THR A 270 -7.83 1.64 -34.21
CA THR A 270 -7.92 1.75 -35.67
C THR A 270 -9.35 1.82 -36.21
N ALA A 271 -10.35 1.54 -35.37
CA ALA A 271 -11.77 1.66 -35.67
C ALA A 271 -12.14 3.09 -36.09
N SER A 272 -13.03 3.21 -37.08
CA SER A 272 -13.47 4.49 -37.62
C SER A 272 -15.00 4.51 -37.80
N PRO A 273 -15.74 5.28 -36.96
CA PRO A 273 -15.27 6.08 -35.82
C PRO A 273 -14.94 5.22 -34.58
N GLY A 274 -13.81 5.48 -33.94
CA GLY A 274 -13.34 4.78 -32.74
C GLY A 274 -13.90 5.32 -31.42
N TYR A 275 -13.33 4.91 -30.29
CA TYR A 275 -13.84 5.26 -28.95
C TYR A 275 -13.86 6.78 -28.66
N THR A 276 -12.97 7.54 -29.29
CA THR A 276 -12.80 8.99 -29.05
C THR A 276 -14.02 9.83 -29.39
N GLN A 277 -14.95 9.32 -30.23
CA GLN A 277 -16.22 10.00 -30.53
C GLN A 277 -17.15 10.11 -29.30
N TYR A 278 -16.96 9.27 -28.28
CA TYR A 278 -17.83 9.18 -27.11
C TYR A 278 -17.41 10.10 -25.96
N ILE A 279 -16.26 10.78 -26.06
CA ILE A 279 -15.63 11.52 -24.94
C ILE A 279 -15.18 12.93 -25.33
N GLU A 280 -15.17 13.84 -24.35
CA GLU A 280 -14.45 15.11 -24.42
C GLU A 280 -13.00 14.87 -23.96
N ALA A 281 -12.16 14.39 -24.88
CA ALA A 281 -10.83 13.85 -24.58
C ALA A 281 -9.92 14.71 -23.65
N PRO A 282 -9.86 16.06 -23.74
CA PRO A 282 -9.09 16.87 -22.80
C PRO A 282 -9.53 16.71 -21.34
N THR A 283 -10.82 16.50 -21.07
CA THR A 283 -11.34 16.31 -19.71
C THR A 283 -10.91 14.98 -19.11
N PHE A 284 -10.76 13.94 -19.94
CA PHE A 284 -10.21 12.65 -19.53
C PHE A 284 -8.71 12.77 -19.20
N ILE A 285 -7.97 13.59 -19.94
CA ILE A 285 -6.56 13.88 -19.63
C ILE A 285 -6.44 14.66 -18.32
N ASP A 286 -7.19 15.75 -18.15
CA ASP A 286 -7.13 16.56 -16.92
C ASP A 286 -7.58 15.76 -15.68
N TYR A 287 -8.60 14.90 -15.81
CA TYR A 287 -9.01 13.99 -14.74
C TYR A 287 -7.93 12.94 -14.44
N PHE A 288 -7.33 12.35 -15.46
CA PHE A 288 -6.21 11.41 -15.29
C PHE A 288 -5.04 12.07 -14.55
N LEU A 289 -4.61 13.26 -15.00
CA LEU A 289 -3.52 14.00 -14.35
C LEU A 289 -3.86 14.40 -12.91
N LEU A 290 -5.12 14.72 -12.61
CA LEU A 290 -5.57 15.01 -11.25
C LEU A 290 -5.52 13.75 -10.36
N THR A 291 -6.15 12.66 -10.79
CA THR A 291 -6.16 11.40 -10.03
C THR A 291 -4.74 10.86 -9.84
N GLU A 292 -3.85 11.03 -10.82
CA GLU A 292 -2.46 10.61 -10.69
C GLU A 292 -1.62 11.54 -9.80
N VAL A 293 -1.79 12.87 -9.84
CA VAL A 293 -0.99 13.78 -8.99
C VAL A 293 -1.39 13.73 -7.52
N THR A 294 -2.68 13.51 -7.22
CA THR A 294 -3.15 13.31 -5.85
C THR A 294 -3.08 11.85 -5.39
N LYS A 295 -2.96 10.91 -6.35
CA LYS A 295 -3.04 9.46 -6.17
C LYS A 295 -4.28 9.01 -5.37
N ASN A 296 -5.43 9.60 -5.68
CA ASN A 296 -6.69 9.38 -4.95
C ASN A 296 -7.08 7.89 -4.94
N PRO A 297 -7.33 7.26 -3.76
CA PRO A 297 -7.74 5.85 -3.67
C PRO A 297 -9.00 5.55 -4.48
N ASP A 298 -9.97 6.46 -4.48
CA ASP A 298 -11.25 6.27 -5.16
C ASP A 298 -11.26 6.73 -6.63
N GLY A 299 -10.24 7.45 -7.10
CA GLY A 299 -10.21 8.07 -8.42
C GLY A 299 -10.31 7.15 -9.66
N TYR A 300 -10.39 5.83 -9.49
CA TYR A 300 -10.80 4.87 -10.54
C TYR A 300 -11.76 3.75 -10.04
N ARG A 301 -12.44 3.98 -8.90
CA ARG A 301 -13.32 3.03 -8.19
C ARG A 301 -14.63 3.68 -7.68
N ASP A 302 -14.57 4.86 -7.09
CA ASP A 302 -15.68 5.49 -6.37
C ASP A 302 -15.67 7.03 -6.50
N SER A 303 -16.76 7.70 -6.14
CA SER A 303 -16.97 9.15 -6.21
C SER A 303 -16.59 9.84 -7.54
N ILE A 304 -16.51 9.08 -8.64
CA ILE A 304 -16.11 9.56 -9.96
C ILE A 304 -17.30 10.30 -10.60
N TYR A 305 -17.36 11.63 -10.50
CA TYR A 305 -18.34 12.40 -11.24
C TYR A 305 -17.97 12.52 -12.72
N MET A 306 -19.00 12.48 -13.56
CA MET A 306 -18.98 12.70 -14.99
C MET A 306 -20.19 13.55 -15.39
N HIS A 307 -20.08 14.21 -16.54
CA HIS A 307 -21.20 14.93 -17.13
C HIS A 307 -21.28 14.69 -18.64
N LYS A 308 -22.46 14.93 -19.22
CA LYS A 308 -22.66 14.76 -20.66
C LYS A 308 -23.60 15.82 -21.22
N ASP A 309 -23.13 16.57 -22.21
CA ASP A 309 -23.95 17.57 -22.90
C ASP A 309 -24.50 17.08 -24.25
N ALA A 310 -25.47 17.81 -24.79
CA ALA A 310 -26.14 17.49 -26.04
C ALA A 310 -25.21 17.75 -27.23
N GLY A 311 -25.11 16.78 -28.15
CA GLY A 311 -24.16 16.83 -29.28
C GLY A 311 -22.68 16.70 -28.89
N LYS A 312 -22.37 16.44 -27.61
CA LYS A 312 -21.01 16.22 -27.09
C LYS A 312 -20.77 14.77 -26.66
N GLY A 313 -19.51 14.45 -26.36
CA GLY A 313 -19.12 13.25 -25.60
C GLY A 313 -19.46 13.34 -24.10
N ILE A 314 -19.04 12.32 -23.35
CA ILE A 314 -18.90 12.36 -21.89
C ILE A 314 -17.69 13.21 -21.53
N ALA A 315 -17.82 14.06 -20.52
CA ALA A 315 -16.71 14.75 -19.88
C ALA A 315 -16.50 14.19 -18.46
N MET A 316 -15.25 14.03 -18.06
CA MET A 316 -14.91 13.69 -16.68
C MET A 316 -15.08 14.90 -15.76
N GLY A 317 -15.19 14.64 -14.45
CA GLY A 317 -15.34 15.66 -13.44
C GLY A 317 -16.78 16.20 -13.30
N PRO A 318 -17.02 17.08 -12.30
CA PRO A 318 -16.05 17.73 -11.41
C PRO A 318 -15.30 16.79 -10.46
N ALA A 319 -14.16 17.26 -9.93
CA ALA A 319 -13.49 16.60 -8.81
C ALA A 319 -14.38 16.56 -7.55
N TRP A 320 -14.32 15.45 -6.80
CA TRP A 320 -15.04 15.18 -5.55
C TRP A 320 -14.31 14.12 -4.70
N ASP A 321 -14.45 14.15 -3.37
CA ASP A 321 -13.81 13.28 -2.35
C ASP A 321 -12.30 13.07 -2.54
N PHE A 322 -11.47 13.99 -2.02
CA PHE A 322 -10.01 13.90 -2.02
C PHE A 322 -9.38 13.94 -0.61
N ASN A 323 -10.19 13.91 0.46
CA ASN A 323 -9.77 13.78 1.86
C ASN A 323 -8.79 12.61 2.11
N GLU A 324 -8.98 11.45 1.45
CA GLU A 324 -8.10 10.28 1.58
C GLU A 324 -6.92 10.26 0.59
N ALA A 325 -6.77 11.28 -0.26
CA ALA A 325 -5.67 11.37 -1.21
C ALA A 325 -4.36 11.87 -0.55
N PHE A 326 -3.30 12.07 -1.34
CA PHE A 326 -2.03 12.65 -0.88
C PHE A 326 -1.43 11.95 0.36
N GLY A 327 -1.18 10.64 0.24
CA GLY A 327 -0.47 9.89 1.28
C GLY A 327 -1.32 9.24 2.37
N GLU A 328 -2.59 9.65 2.56
CA GLU A 328 -3.42 9.22 3.71
C GLU A 328 -4.01 7.81 3.53
N CYS A 329 -4.89 7.63 2.54
CA CYS A 329 -5.69 6.43 2.24
C CYS A 329 -6.75 6.06 3.30
N CYS A 330 -7.86 5.46 2.86
CA CYS A 330 -8.83 4.80 3.75
C CYS A 330 -8.15 3.79 4.68
N GLY A 331 -8.62 3.72 5.93
CA GLY A 331 -8.14 2.81 6.99
C GLY A 331 -8.40 1.31 6.77
N TYR A 332 -8.39 0.84 5.52
CA TYR A 332 -8.11 -0.55 5.22
C TYR A 332 -6.67 -0.90 5.64
N PRO A 333 -6.41 -2.13 6.11
CA PRO A 333 -5.11 -2.53 6.62
C PRO A 333 -4.12 -2.86 5.49
N LEU A 334 -3.87 -1.89 4.60
CA LEU A 334 -2.82 -1.99 3.61
C LEU A 334 -1.45 -2.02 4.31
N GLU A 335 -0.63 -3.00 3.94
CA GLU A 335 0.66 -3.27 4.59
C GLU A 335 1.61 -2.07 4.58
N GLY A 336 1.48 -1.18 3.59
CA GLY A 336 2.31 0.02 3.48
C GLY A 336 2.02 1.11 4.52
N TYR A 337 0.81 1.19 5.11
CA TYR A 337 0.55 2.12 6.23
C TYR A 337 1.38 1.69 7.46
N LYS A 338 1.64 0.39 7.59
CA LYS A 338 2.55 -0.22 8.58
C LYS A 338 4.02 -0.14 8.23
N GLN A 339 4.37 0.28 7.02
CA GLN A 339 5.74 0.50 6.53
C GLN A 339 6.05 2.00 6.30
N GLY A 340 5.26 2.91 6.89
CA GLY A 340 5.49 4.36 6.81
C GLY A 340 5.40 4.91 5.38
N GLY A 341 4.39 4.49 4.60
CA GLY A 341 4.18 4.97 3.23
C GLY A 341 5.07 4.31 2.17
N LYS A 342 6.08 3.52 2.57
CA LYS A 342 6.98 2.84 1.64
C LYS A 342 6.21 1.80 0.80
N SER A 343 6.11 2.03 -0.51
CA SER A 343 5.96 0.93 -1.46
C SER A 343 7.33 0.44 -1.88
N GLY A 344 7.47 -0.87 -2.12
CA GLY A 344 8.61 -1.40 -2.88
C GLY A 344 8.73 -0.74 -4.26
N PRO A 345 9.90 -0.86 -4.93
CA PRO A 345 10.14 -0.30 -6.26
C PRO A 345 9.40 -1.05 -7.40
N GLY A 346 8.63 -2.09 -7.06
CA GLY A 346 8.06 -3.02 -8.01
C GLY A 346 6.68 -2.64 -8.54
N ILE A 347 6.46 -3.03 -9.79
CA ILE A 347 5.15 -3.35 -10.38
C ILE A 347 4.13 -2.19 -10.37
N ALA A 348 4.28 -1.34 -11.39
CA ALA A 348 3.22 -0.56 -12.06
C ALA A 348 2.41 0.46 -11.24
N GLY A 349 1.72 0.03 -10.17
CA GLY A 349 0.65 0.78 -9.53
C GLY A 349 1.03 1.52 -8.24
N GLY A 350 1.40 0.77 -7.21
CA GLY A 350 1.65 1.30 -5.87
C GLY A 350 0.37 1.78 -5.15
N GLY A 351 0.23 1.45 -3.87
CA GLY A 351 -0.89 1.91 -3.04
C GLY A 351 -0.94 3.44 -2.91
N SER A 352 -2.12 3.97 -2.58
CA SER A 352 -2.45 5.40 -2.55
C SER A 352 -1.52 6.25 -1.65
N ILE A 353 -0.96 5.62 -0.62
CA ILE A 353 -0.02 6.22 0.33
C ILE A 353 1.39 6.51 -0.24
N SER A 354 1.77 5.94 -1.39
CA SER A 354 3.14 6.02 -1.93
C SER A 354 3.26 7.04 -3.07
N PRO A 355 4.31 7.88 -3.12
CA PRO A 355 4.52 8.82 -4.23
C PRO A 355 4.87 8.13 -5.57
N ASN A 356 5.20 6.83 -5.56
CA ASN A 356 5.64 6.10 -6.77
C ASN A 356 4.55 5.19 -7.34
N GLY A 357 4.52 5.02 -8.65
CA GLY A 357 3.59 4.13 -9.38
C GLY A 357 2.30 4.81 -9.84
N TRP A 358 1.68 4.29 -10.89
CA TRP A 358 0.49 4.86 -11.53
C TRP A 358 -0.80 4.35 -10.86
N ARG A 359 -1.64 5.23 -10.31
CA ARG A 359 -2.90 4.86 -9.62
C ARG A 359 -3.80 3.98 -10.49
N PHE A 360 -3.88 4.23 -11.81
CA PHE A 360 -4.69 3.42 -12.74
C PHE A 360 -4.20 1.97 -12.93
N LEU A 361 -2.97 1.66 -12.50
CA LEU A 361 -2.31 0.35 -12.59
C LEU A 361 -2.22 -0.40 -11.25
N VAL A 362 -2.91 0.05 -10.19
CA VAL A 362 -2.88 -0.65 -8.89
C VAL A 362 -3.29 -2.12 -8.98
N CYS A 363 -4.14 -2.48 -9.94
CA CYS A 363 -4.58 -3.87 -10.18
C CYS A 363 -3.63 -4.70 -11.06
N GLU A 364 -2.49 -4.17 -11.49
CA GLU A 364 -1.37 -4.99 -12.01
C GLU A 364 -0.54 -5.60 -10.85
N ASP A 365 -0.80 -5.16 -9.62
CA ASP A 365 -0.40 -5.77 -8.35
C ASP A 365 -1.64 -6.56 -7.83
N PRO A 366 -1.64 -7.90 -7.88
CA PRO A 366 -2.83 -8.69 -7.58
C PRO A 366 -3.30 -8.59 -6.13
N GLU A 367 -2.39 -8.46 -5.16
CA GLU A 367 -2.72 -8.31 -3.75
C GLU A 367 -3.43 -6.96 -3.50
N ARG A 368 -2.89 -5.88 -4.07
CA ARG A 368 -3.57 -4.58 -4.02
C ARG A 368 -4.87 -4.58 -4.80
N CYS A 369 -5.01 -5.36 -5.87
CA CYS A 369 -6.28 -5.52 -6.58
C CYS A 369 -7.39 -6.15 -5.73
N ILE A 370 -7.08 -6.88 -4.66
CA ILE A 370 -8.07 -7.44 -3.73
C ILE A 370 -8.57 -6.39 -2.72
N VAL A 371 -7.71 -5.43 -2.33
CA VAL A 371 -7.99 -4.45 -1.26
C VAL A 371 -8.40 -3.07 -1.81
N GLU A 372 -7.76 -2.62 -2.88
CA GLU A 372 -8.12 -1.46 -3.70
C GLU A 372 -8.56 -1.92 -5.11
N PRO A 373 -9.62 -2.76 -5.25
CA PRO A 373 -10.09 -3.22 -6.55
C PRO A 373 -10.49 -2.03 -7.42
N THR A 374 -10.01 -2.02 -8.67
CA THR A 374 -10.45 -1.04 -9.66
C THR A 374 -11.52 -1.66 -10.55
N ASP A 375 -12.77 -1.32 -10.33
CA ASP A 375 -13.91 -1.83 -11.10
C ASP A 375 -14.24 -0.91 -12.28
N GLY A 376 -14.07 -1.44 -13.49
CA GLY A 376 -14.59 -0.86 -14.73
C GLY A 376 -13.91 0.40 -15.27
N VAL A 377 -13.93 1.51 -14.52
CA VAL A 377 -13.49 2.83 -15.02
C VAL A 377 -11.97 2.88 -15.24
N SER A 378 -11.18 2.22 -14.38
CA SER A 378 -9.74 2.04 -14.62
C SER A 378 -9.44 1.33 -15.93
N THR A 379 -10.30 0.38 -16.35
CA THR A 379 -10.13 -0.35 -17.61
C THR A 379 -10.22 0.59 -18.81
N TRP A 380 -11.07 1.62 -18.74
CA TRP A 380 -11.06 2.69 -19.74
C TRP A 380 -9.71 3.40 -19.77
N PHE A 381 -9.15 3.79 -18.61
CA PHE A 381 -7.86 4.48 -18.55
C PHE A 381 -6.67 3.61 -18.95
N ARG A 382 -6.64 2.31 -18.61
CA ARG A 382 -5.62 1.35 -19.10
C ARG A 382 -5.65 1.23 -20.62
N ARG A 383 -6.86 1.13 -21.21
CA ARG A 383 -7.03 1.10 -22.68
C ARG A 383 -6.66 2.44 -23.32
N MET A 384 -7.03 3.58 -22.74
CA MET A 384 -6.62 4.89 -23.24
C MET A 384 -5.11 5.12 -23.15
N TRP A 385 -4.43 4.66 -22.09
CA TRP A 385 -2.97 4.83 -21.96
C TRP A 385 -2.20 4.10 -23.06
N ASN A 386 -2.69 2.93 -23.48
CA ASN A 386 -2.17 2.17 -24.62
C ASN A 386 -2.46 2.84 -25.98
N ASP A 387 -3.39 3.80 -26.06
CA ASP A 387 -3.41 4.75 -27.17
C ASP A 387 -2.30 5.79 -26.94
N THR A 388 -1.18 5.60 -27.64
CA THR A 388 -0.03 6.53 -27.60
C THR A 388 -0.40 8.00 -27.85
N ARG A 389 -1.53 8.28 -28.52
CA ARG A 389 -2.04 9.63 -28.74
C ARG A 389 -2.55 10.25 -27.42
N PHE A 390 -3.18 9.47 -26.55
CA PHE A 390 -3.65 9.91 -25.23
C PHE A 390 -2.48 10.09 -24.25
N SER A 391 -1.58 9.11 -24.13
CA SER A 391 -0.46 9.17 -23.18
C SER A 391 0.55 10.27 -23.53
N VAL A 392 0.85 10.51 -24.82
CA VAL A 392 1.64 11.68 -25.24
C VAL A 392 0.90 13.00 -24.95
N ALA A 393 -0.40 13.10 -25.22
CA ALA A 393 -1.16 14.31 -24.91
C ALA A 393 -1.25 14.58 -23.39
N ALA A 394 -1.26 13.53 -22.56
CA ALA A 394 -1.14 13.66 -21.11
C ALA A 394 0.24 14.17 -20.68
N ALA A 395 1.32 13.74 -21.32
CA ALA A 395 2.68 14.26 -21.06
C ALA A 395 2.85 15.73 -21.51
N GLU A 396 2.28 16.12 -22.67
CA GLU A 396 2.24 17.51 -23.12
C GLU A 396 1.46 18.40 -22.15
N ARG A 397 0.29 17.93 -21.69
CA ARG A 397 -0.57 18.64 -20.74
C ARG A 397 0.04 18.73 -19.34
N TRP A 398 0.72 17.68 -18.88
CA TRP A 398 1.52 17.71 -17.64
C TRP A 398 2.57 18.82 -17.69
N ALA A 399 3.33 18.90 -18.78
CA ALA A 399 4.34 19.94 -18.97
C ALA A 399 3.74 21.36 -19.02
N GLU A 400 2.55 21.54 -19.59
CA GLU A 400 1.82 22.83 -19.56
C GLU A 400 1.45 23.22 -18.11
N LEU A 401 0.90 22.29 -17.33
CA LEU A 401 0.45 22.55 -15.96
C LEU A 401 1.63 22.82 -15.03
N ARG A 402 2.67 21.98 -15.06
CA ARG A 402 3.89 22.13 -14.24
C ARG A 402 4.65 23.44 -14.51
N ALA A 403 4.46 24.07 -15.67
CA ALA A 403 5.15 25.32 -16.04
C ALA A 403 4.61 26.60 -15.35
N ASP A 404 3.41 26.60 -14.75
CA ASP A 404 2.92 27.71 -13.92
C ASP A 404 1.90 27.19 -12.87
N ALA A 405 0.79 26.60 -13.32
CA ALA A 405 -0.40 26.29 -12.51
C ALA A 405 -0.18 25.23 -11.42
N TRP A 406 0.57 24.16 -11.73
CA TRP A 406 0.92 23.03 -10.86
C TRP A 406 2.44 23.01 -10.59
N SER A 407 3.12 24.16 -10.69
CA SER A 407 4.54 24.29 -10.33
C SER A 407 4.75 24.11 -8.83
N ASP A 408 5.97 23.71 -8.42
CA ASP A 408 6.30 23.50 -6.99
C ASP A 408 5.99 24.76 -6.16
N ASP A 409 6.45 25.93 -6.63
CA ASP A 409 6.15 27.25 -6.05
C ASP A 409 4.64 27.47 -5.86
N ALA A 410 3.81 27.10 -6.84
CA ALA A 410 2.36 27.28 -6.79
C ALA A 410 1.68 26.31 -5.81
N ILE A 411 2.18 25.07 -5.71
CA ILE A 411 1.66 24.03 -4.83
C ILE A 411 2.07 24.27 -3.37
N SER A 412 3.34 24.59 -3.10
CA SER A 412 3.78 25.06 -1.78
C SER A 412 3.03 26.31 -1.34
N SER A 413 2.79 27.28 -2.25
CA SER A 413 1.99 28.48 -1.94
C SER A 413 0.51 28.20 -1.63
N LEU A 414 0.00 27.03 -2.05
CA LEU A 414 -1.37 26.60 -1.81
C LEU A 414 -1.52 25.86 -0.47
N ILE A 415 -0.50 25.09 -0.08
CA ILE A 415 -0.46 24.32 1.17
C ILE A 415 0.00 25.18 2.37
N ASN A 416 0.93 26.11 2.17
CA ASN A 416 1.51 26.96 3.22
C ASN A 416 0.54 28.07 3.69
N SER A 417 -0.59 27.67 4.25
CA SER A 417 -1.70 28.55 4.62
C SER A 417 -1.64 29.01 6.07
N THR A 418 -0.60 29.76 6.43
CA THR A 418 -0.57 30.58 7.67
C THR A 418 -1.86 31.40 7.86
N ALA A 419 -2.56 31.70 6.77
CA ALA A 419 -3.87 32.33 6.70
C ALA A 419 -5.02 31.60 7.45
N ILE A 420 -4.90 30.31 7.82
CA ILE A 420 -5.92 29.61 8.62
C ILE A 420 -5.61 29.56 10.13
N HIS A 421 -4.44 30.02 10.57
CA HIS A 421 -4.22 30.31 11.99
C HIS A 421 -4.90 31.63 12.37
N PRO A 422 -5.48 31.77 13.58
CA PRO A 422 -5.49 30.79 14.67
C PRO A 422 -6.76 29.92 14.69
N ALA A 423 -7.51 29.81 13.57
CA ALA A 423 -8.76 29.05 13.51
C ALA A 423 -8.53 27.53 13.64
N VAL A 424 -7.55 26.98 12.92
CA VAL A 424 -7.19 25.55 13.05
C VAL A 424 -6.72 25.22 14.48
N THR A 425 -5.91 26.09 15.08
CA THR A 425 -5.48 26.01 16.49
C THR A 425 -6.64 26.17 17.50
N ARG A 426 -7.81 26.67 17.09
CA ARG A 426 -9.04 26.67 17.90
C ARG A 426 -9.84 25.38 17.68
N ASP A 427 -9.93 24.91 16.44
CA ASP A 427 -10.64 23.68 16.09
C ASP A 427 -10.11 22.45 16.84
N TYR A 428 -8.82 22.19 16.67
CA TYR A 428 -8.10 21.11 17.34
C TYR A 428 -8.21 21.16 18.89
N LYS A 429 -8.56 22.31 19.50
CA LYS A 429 -8.82 22.44 20.94
C LYS A 429 -10.25 22.09 21.33
N VAL A 430 -11.21 22.21 20.42
CA VAL A 430 -12.58 21.69 20.57
C VAL A 430 -12.58 20.18 20.37
N TYR A 431 -11.91 19.70 19.30
CA TYR A 431 -11.92 18.31 18.86
C TYR A 431 -10.67 17.50 19.28
N SER A 432 -9.93 17.97 20.29
CA SER A 432 -8.71 17.34 20.80
C SER A 432 -8.89 15.88 21.22
N LYS A 433 -10.10 15.43 21.53
CA LYS A 433 -10.40 14.03 21.90
C LYS A 433 -10.37 13.06 20.73
N VAL A 434 -10.48 13.54 19.49
CA VAL A 434 -10.51 12.71 18.27
C VAL A 434 -9.35 13.06 17.32
N LEU A 435 -8.98 14.34 17.22
CA LEU A 435 -7.89 14.79 16.35
C LEU A 435 -6.50 14.58 16.97
N LEU A 436 -6.30 14.94 18.25
CA LEU A 436 -4.98 14.93 18.89
C LEU A 436 -4.50 13.50 19.17
N LYS A 437 -3.41 13.07 18.52
CA LYS A 437 -2.73 11.80 18.84
C LYS A 437 -1.79 12.00 20.03
N SER A 438 -1.69 11.00 20.92
CA SER A 438 -1.02 11.15 22.22
C SER A 438 0.50 11.37 22.15
N TRP A 439 1.13 11.06 21.02
CA TRP A 439 2.56 11.32 20.79
C TRP A 439 2.87 12.77 20.37
N TYR A 440 1.86 13.56 19.99
CA TYR A 440 2.09 14.94 19.59
C TYR A 440 2.11 15.92 20.77
N ALA A 441 3.23 16.62 20.87
CA ALA A 441 3.54 17.69 21.84
C ALA A 441 2.41 18.69 22.11
N SER A 442 1.61 19.00 21.09
CA SER A 442 0.42 19.84 21.16
C SER A 442 -0.38 19.72 19.86
N THR A 443 -1.62 20.21 19.90
CA THR A 443 -2.46 20.44 18.72
C THR A 443 -1.76 21.16 17.55
N GLU A 444 -0.98 22.21 17.85
CA GLU A 444 -0.25 22.98 16.83
C GLU A 444 0.90 22.16 16.22
N ALA A 445 1.60 21.38 17.06
CA ALA A 445 2.70 20.54 16.64
C ALA A 445 2.22 19.36 15.78
N GLN A 446 1.04 18.80 16.07
CA GLN A 446 0.41 17.82 15.20
C GLN A 446 0.09 18.42 13.83
N TRP A 447 -0.82 19.40 13.77
CA TRP A 447 -1.30 19.90 12.47
C TRP A 447 -0.16 20.43 11.58
N THR A 448 0.89 21.01 12.17
CA THR A 448 2.10 21.40 11.44
C THR A 448 2.80 20.21 10.78
N ALA A 449 2.86 19.05 11.45
CA ALA A 449 3.40 17.82 10.89
C ALA A 449 2.49 17.25 9.79
N GLU A 450 1.17 17.13 10.02
CA GLU A 450 0.22 16.59 9.01
C GLU A 450 0.32 17.40 7.69
N VAL A 451 0.44 18.73 7.78
CA VAL A 451 0.60 19.61 6.61
C VAL A 451 2.00 19.53 5.99
N GLN A 452 3.05 19.35 6.79
CA GLN A 452 4.40 19.12 6.29
C GLN A 452 4.54 17.78 5.57
N ASP A 453 3.84 16.74 6.04
CA ASP A 453 3.82 15.42 5.42
C ASP A 453 3.01 15.43 4.11
N LEU A 454 1.87 16.14 4.07
CA LEU A 454 1.14 16.45 2.83
C LEU A 454 2.04 17.15 1.79
N GLU A 455 2.77 18.20 2.19
CA GLU A 455 3.69 18.91 1.28
C GLU A 455 4.85 18.01 0.83
N THR A 456 5.46 17.29 1.77
CA THR A 456 6.61 16.41 1.51
C THR A 456 6.24 15.26 0.57
N TRP A 457 5.11 14.60 0.79
CA TRP A 457 4.58 13.54 -0.06
C TRP A 457 4.30 14.07 -1.47
N LEU A 458 3.65 15.23 -1.59
CA LEU A 458 3.27 15.78 -2.89
C LEU A 458 4.51 16.21 -3.70
N MET A 459 5.53 16.77 -3.06
CA MET A 459 6.80 17.09 -3.74
C MET A 459 7.53 15.83 -4.25
N GLN A 460 7.49 14.72 -3.49
CA GLN A 460 8.00 13.43 -3.97
C GLN A 460 7.17 12.90 -5.15
N ARG A 461 5.84 13.02 -5.10
CA ARG A 461 4.92 12.59 -6.16
C ARG A 461 5.10 13.38 -7.46
N LEU A 462 5.26 14.71 -7.36
CA LEU A 462 5.55 15.60 -8.49
C LEU A 462 6.87 15.20 -9.17
N GLY A 463 7.93 14.98 -8.38
CA GLY A 463 9.23 14.55 -8.90
C GLY A 463 9.22 13.18 -9.59
N TRP A 464 8.38 12.24 -9.13
CA TRP A 464 8.19 10.96 -9.81
C TRP A 464 7.45 11.13 -11.14
N LEU A 465 6.33 11.88 -11.14
CA LEU A 465 5.55 12.13 -12.37
C LEU A 465 6.34 12.91 -13.43
N ASP A 466 7.18 13.88 -13.03
CA ASP A 466 8.08 14.59 -13.95
C ASP A 466 9.08 13.65 -14.64
N ALA A 467 9.57 12.62 -13.93
CA ALA A 467 10.46 11.61 -14.50
C ALA A 467 9.72 10.69 -15.49
N GLU A 468 8.55 10.19 -15.10
CA GLU A 468 7.76 9.28 -15.94
C GLU A 468 7.19 9.96 -17.19
N PHE A 469 6.61 11.16 -17.08
CA PHE A 469 6.13 11.90 -18.25
C PHE A 469 7.28 12.32 -19.19
N SER A 470 8.51 12.48 -18.68
CA SER A 470 9.71 12.63 -19.52
C SER A 470 10.06 11.37 -20.32
N LEU A 471 9.83 10.17 -19.75
CA LEU A 471 9.94 8.91 -20.50
C LEU A 471 8.82 8.79 -21.56
N VAL A 472 7.58 9.19 -21.24
CA VAL A 472 6.45 9.17 -22.18
C VAL A 472 6.69 10.14 -23.34
N ALA A 473 6.99 11.41 -23.05
CA ALA A 473 7.24 12.44 -24.06
C ALA A 473 8.46 12.16 -24.94
N SER A 474 9.42 11.36 -24.46
CA SER A 474 10.59 10.93 -25.26
C SER A 474 10.40 9.59 -25.99
N GLY A 475 9.21 8.97 -25.90
CA GLY A 475 8.91 7.68 -26.53
C GLY A 475 9.69 6.50 -25.94
N LYS A 476 10.12 6.61 -24.69
CA LYS A 476 10.93 5.62 -23.96
C LYS A 476 10.18 4.91 -22.84
N TYR A 477 8.99 5.39 -22.49
CA TYR A 477 8.14 4.73 -21.51
C TYR A 477 7.77 3.33 -21.99
N VAL A 478 7.98 2.33 -21.14
CA VAL A 478 7.60 0.95 -21.37
C VAL A 478 6.43 0.63 -20.45
N TYR A 479 5.28 0.29 -21.03
CA TYR A 479 4.12 -0.13 -20.25
C TYR A 479 4.46 -1.44 -19.50
N PRO A 480 4.03 -1.62 -18.23
CA PRO A 480 4.45 -2.78 -17.42
C PRO A 480 4.01 -4.16 -17.94
N THR A 481 3.07 -4.22 -18.90
CA THR A 481 2.69 -5.45 -19.61
C THR A 481 2.98 -5.33 -21.11
N SER A 482 3.19 -6.46 -21.79
CA SER A 482 3.97 -6.57 -23.04
C SER A 482 3.42 -5.89 -24.30
N ASP A 483 2.20 -5.36 -24.27
CA ASP A 483 1.35 -5.23 -25.46
C ASP A 483 1.23 -3.78 -25.98
N LEU A 484 2.35 -3.06 -26.02
CA LEU A 484 2.45 -1.71 -26.57
C LEU A 484 2.41 -1.73 -28.11
N ILE A 485 1.19 -1.69 -28.69
CA ILE A 485 0.98 -1.65 -30.15
C ILE A 485 1.27 -0.24 -30.68
N LEU A 486 2.45 -0.06 -31.27
CA LEU A 486 2.85 1.20 -31.92
C LEU A 486 1.99 1.49 -33.17
N VAL A 487 1.09 2.47 -33.07
CA VAL A 487 0.36 3.04 -34.22
C VAL A 487 1.32 3.95 -35.01
N PRO A 488 1.37 3.85 -36.36
CA PRO A 488 2.28 4.68 -37.16
C PRO A 488 1.92 6.18 -37.07
N ALA A 489 2.94 7.03 -36.89
CA ALA A 489 2.78 8.46 -36.71
C ALA A 489 2.07 9.14 -37.91
N GLY A 490 0.95 9.81 -37.64
CA GLY A 490 0.17 10.52 -38.67
C GLY A 490 -1.15 11.13 -38.18
N GLU A 491 -1.75 10.61 -37.11
CA GLU A 491 -3.00 11.14 -36.54
C GLU A 491 -2.78 11.65 -35.10
N ASN A 492 -2.99 12.96 -34.90
CA ASN A 492 -2.93 13.58 -33.59
C ASN A 492 -4.18 13.22 -32.75
N PHE A 493 -4.03 13.19 -31.42
CA PHE A 493 -5.19 13.24 -30.52
C PHE A 493 -5.93 14.60 -30.64
N PRO A 494 -7.21 14.70 -30.22
CA PRO A 494 -7.93 15.97 -30.19
C PRO A 494 -7.36 16.94 -29.13
N THR A 495 -6.35 17.73 -29.50
CA THR A 495 -5.68 18.70 -28.61
C THR A 495 -6.33 20.09 -28.63
N ILE A 496 -6.02 20.90 -27.61
CA ILE A 496 -6.60 22.24 -27.41
C ILE A 496 -6.06 23.22 -28.47
N ALA A 497 -6.96 23.88 -29.20
CA ALA A 497 -6.60 24.97 -30.10
C ALA A 497 -6.17 26.21 -29.29
N THR A 498 -4.87 26.55 -29.37
CA THR A 498 -4.20 27.60 -28.57
C THR A 498 -4.98 28.92 -28.47
N ALA A 499 -5.28 29.35 -27.24
CA ALA A 499 -5.97 30.61 -26.95
C ALA A 499 -5.04 31.64 -26.28
N THR A 500 -4.75 32.73 -27.00
CA THR A 500 -3.86 33.86 -26.67
C THR A 500 -3.71 34.26 -25.19
N LEU A 501 -2.49 34.14 -24.66
CA LEU A 501 -2.05 34.69 -23.35
C LEU A 501 -1.83 36.22 -23.36
N CYS A 502 -1.79 36.84 -22.17
CA CYS A 502 -1.39 38.25 -21.94
C CYS A 502 -0.46 38.38 -20.70
N GLN A 503 0.34 39.45 -20.62
CA GLN A 503 1.63 39.47 -19.87
C GLN A 503 1.73 40.48 -18.70
N GLY A 504 2.63 40.18 -17.74
CA GLY A 504 3.30 41.13 -16.82
C GLY A 504 2.91 41.08 -15.32
N ALA A 505 3.74 41.48 -14.33
CA ALA A 505 5.20 41.73 -14.33
C ALA A 505 5.81 41.80 -12.89
N SER A 506 7.04 41.29 -12.72
CA SER A 506 8.11 41.61 -11.72
C SER A 506 7.86 41.76 -10.20
N THR A 507 8.19 40.68 -9.47
CA THR A 507 9.02 40.54 -8.23
C THR A 507 9.45 41.74 -7.31
N ARG A 508 9.37 41.52 -5.97
CA ARG A 508 10.40 41.79 -4.93
C ARG A 508 10.08 41.07 -3.59
N SER A 509 11.01 41.03 -2.61
CA SER A 509 11.16 39.94 -1.62
C SER A 509 11.49 40.35 -0.14
N LEU A 510 11.81 39.35 0.72
CA LEU A 510 12.41 39.34 2.10
C LEU A 510 11.40 39.10 3.27
N GLN A 511 11.40 37.95 4.00
CA GLN A 511 12.25 37.47 5.15
C GLN A 511 11.76 37.92 6.56
N GLN A 512 11.90 37.20 7.71
CA GLN A 512 12.25 35.81 8.11
C GLN A 512 12.13 35.64 9.67
N ALA A 513 12.23 34.41 10.24
CA ALA A 513 12.50 34.02 11.66
C ALA A 513 11.36 34.13 12.73
N ASP A 514 11.32 33.47 13.91
CA ASP A 514 11.89 32.24 14.57
C ASP A 514 11.28 32.13 16.03
N ALA A 515 11.32 31.08 16.88
CA ALA A 515 11.34 29.59 16.80
C ALA A 515 11.28 28.95 18.25
N ALA A 516 10.94 27.63 18.39
CA ALA A 516 11.20 26.70 19.55
C ALA A 516 10.46 26.90 20.94
N PRO A 517 10.46 25.95 21.93
CA PRO A 517 10.39 24.45 21.90
C PRO A 517 9.57 23.70 23.05
N ALA A 518 9.25 22.41 22.79
CA ALA A 518 9.23 21.19 23.69
C ALA A 518 8.11 20.82 24.76
N PRO A 519 7.86 19.50 25.09
CA PRO A 519 6.60 18.95 25.68
C PRO A 519 6.68 17.74 26.70
N GLU A 520 5.55 17.03 27.01
CA GLU A 520 5.46 15.67 27.67
C GLU A 520 4.05 14.97 27.48
N ALA A 521 3.85 13.68 27.83
CA ALA A 521 2.83 12.73 27.25
C ALA A 521 2.11 11.70 28.21
N GLU A 522 1.28 10.74 27.71
CA GLU A 522 0.68 9.58 28.47
C GLU A 522 0.13 8.39 27.59
N SER A 523 -0.17 7.19 28.17
CA SER A 523 -0.41 5.89 27.46
C SER A 523 -1.52 4.93 28.02
N GLY A 524 -1.41 3.60 27.81
CA GLY A 524 -2.43 2.56 28.11
C GLY A 524 -1.95 1.32 28.90
N ALA A 525 -2.88 0.61 29.55
CA ALA A 525 -2.66 -0.24 30.75
C ALA A 525 -1.44 -1.18 30.79
N CYS A 526 -1.32 -2.21 29.95
CA CYS A 526 -0.13 -3.07 29.94
C CYS A 526 1.15 -2.27 29.63
N CYS A 527 1.12 -1.41 28.63
CA CYS A 527 2.31 -0.66 28.17
C CYS A 527 2.74 0.41 29.18
N ALA A 528 1.80 0.95 29.96
CA ALA A 528 2.08 1.78 31.12
C ALA A 528 2.89 1.04 32.22
N ARG A 529 2.93 -0.30 32.22
CA ARG A 529 3.86 -1.08 33.06
C ARG A 529 5.30 -0.97 32.57
N LEU A 530 5.53 -0.97 31.25
CA LEU A 530 6.85 -0.74 30.65
C LEU A 530 7.31 0.71 30.87
N GLU A 531 6.41 1.68 30.71
CA GLU A 531 6.71 3.09 30.99
C GLU A 531 6.95 3.36 32.47
N ALA A 532 6.21 2.72 33.38
CA ALA A 532 6.47 2.77 34.82
C ALA A 532 7.79 2.09 35.23
N LEU A 533 8.34 1.20 34.40
CA LEU A 533 9.70 0.65 34.52
C LEU A 533 10.77 1.54 33.86
N GLY A 534 10.38 2.62 33.19
CA GLY A 534 11.31 3.50 32.46
C GLY A 534 11.86 2.88 31.18
N TRP A 535 11.11 1.99 30.53
CA TRP A 535 11.51 1.39 29.25
C TRP A 535 11.57 2.43 28.12
N THR A 536 12.61 2.35 27.29
CA THR A 536 12.89 3.30 26.20
C THR A 536 13.25 2.60 24.88
N GLY A 537 12.91 1.33 24.72
CA GLY A 537 13.08 0.61 23.46
C GLY A 537 12.12 1.10 22.38
N THR A 538 12.64 1.38 21.19
CA THR A 538 11.92 1.89 20.01
C THR A 538 11.21 0.80 19.20
N LEU A 539 11.58 -0.46 19.39
CA LEU A 539 10.90 -1.59 18.77
C LEU A 539 9.58 -1.89 19.51
N PRO A 540 8.59 -2.48 18.82
CA PRO A 540 7.47 -3.18 19.45
C PRO A 540 7.93 -4.08 20.60
N VAL A 541 7.11 -4.25 21.64
CA VAL A 541 7.38 -5.19 22.73
C VAL A 541 6.31 -6.27 22.79
N VAL A 542 6.73 -7.51 23.03
CA VAL A 542 5.86 -8.61 23.48
C VAL A 542 6.21 -8.94 24.92
N ILE A 543 5.20 -9.15 25.76
CA ILE A 543 5.36 -9.63 27.13
C ILE A 543 4.70 -11.00 27.24
N LEU A 544 5.40 -11.99 27.78
CA LEU A 544 4.86 -13.32 28.11
C LEU A 544 4.90 -13.49 29.63
N GLU A 545 3.74 -13.79 30.25
CA GLU A 545 3.58 -13.88 31.70
C GLU A 545 3.11 -15.27 32.14
N SER A 546 4.08 -16.12 32.46
CA SER A 546 3.90 -17.46 33.01
C SER A 546 4.15 -17.49 34.53
N THR A 547 3.49 -18.43 35.22
CA THR A 547 3.71 -18.68 36.66
C THR A 547 4.86 -19.65 36.94
N GLU A 548 5.37 -20.32 35.92
CA GLU A 548 6.51 -21.25 35.98
C GLU A 548 7.27 -21.26 34.64
N PRO A 549 8.54 -21.71 34.59
CA PRO A 549 9.34 -21.68 33.37
C PRO A 549 8.76 -22.56 32.25
N ILE A 550 8.80 -22.07 31.01
CA ILE A 550 8.19 -22.71 29.85
C ILE A 550 8.97 -24.01 29.52
N PRO A 551 8.37 -25.22 29.68
CA PRO A 551 9.13 -26.46 29.53
C PRO A 551 9.51 -26.74 28.08
N LEU A 552 10.69 -27.36 27.89
CA LEU A 552 11.34 -27.54 26.58
C LEU A 552 10.50 -28.31 25.54
N GLU A 553 9.75 -29.32 25.98
CA GLU A 553 8.99 -30.22 25.09
C GLU A 553 7.46 -30.05 25.22
N GLU A 554 7.00 -29.16 26.11
CA GLU A 554 5.58 -28.98 26.40
C GLU A 554 5.03 -27.67 25.83
N THR A 555 3.83 -27.26 26.24
CA THR A 555 3.19 -26.00 25.84
C THR A 555 2.24 -25.57 26.95
N VAL A 556 2.57 -24.47 27.62
CA VAL A 556 1.79 -23.91 28.74
C VAL A 556 0.75 -22.93 28.22
N VAL A 557 -0.30 -22.68 29.00
CA VAL A 557 -1.18 -21.51 28.80
C VAL A 557 -0.67 -20.39 29.69
N LEU A 558 -0.38 -19.24 29.09
CA LEU A 558 0.10 -18.04 29.78
C LEU A 558 -0.65 -16.80 29.30
N ASN A 559 -0.56 -15.71 30.06
CA ASN A 559 -1.04 -14.39 29.61
C ASN A 559 0.04 -13.75 28.73
N TYR A 560 -0.37 -12.99 27.73
CA TYR A 560 0.54 -12.20 26.92
C TYR A 560 0.01 -10.79 26.67
N CYS A 561 0.94 -9.91 26.31
CA CYS A 561 0.64 -8.55 25.89
C CYS A 561 1.52 -8.16 24.69
N THR A 562 1.00 -7.29 23.81
CA THR A 562 1.77 -6.60 22.78
C THR A 562 1.68 -5.09 22.97
N CYS A 563 2.81 -4.40 22.86
CA CYS A 563 2.95 -2.95 22.99
C CYS A 563 3.57 -2.37 21.71
N PRO A 564 2.95 -1.37 21.06
CA PRO A 564 3.39 -0.92 19.73
C PRO A 564 4.67 -0.08 19.74
N ASN A 565 4.93 0.67 20.82
CA ASN A 565 6.10 1.54 21.02
C ASN A 565 6.40 2.53 19.86
N GLY A 566 5.39 2.86 19.05
CA GLY A 566 5.50 3.73 17.87
C GLY A 566 5.14 3.05 16.54
N ALA A 567 5.13 1.73 16.47
CA ALA A 567 4.68 0.99 15.29
C ALA A 567 3.14 1.03 15.13
N ASP A 568 2.64 0.93 13.89
CA ASP A 568 1.19 0.82 13.63
C ASP A 568 0.66 -0.59 13.96
N PHE A 569 0.32 -0.78 15.23
CA PHE A 569 -0.75 -1.70 15.62
C PHE A 569 -1.36 -1.24 16.95
N LYS A 570 -2.50 -1.83 17.34
CA LYS A 570 -3.11 -1.56 18.65
C LYS A 570 -2.57 -2.53 19.69
N SER A 571 -2.19 -2.03 20.85
CA SER A 571 -1.81 -2.87 21.99
C SER A 571 -2.90 -3.90 22.29
N HIS A 572 -2.51 -5.14 22.56
CA HIS A 572 -3.43 -6.23 22.84
C HIS A 572 -2.99 -7.01 24.08
N GLU A 573 -3.95 -7.52 24.86
CA GLU A 573 -3.73 -8.34 26.06
C GLU A 573 -4.65 -9.57 25.95
N GLY A 574 -4.13 -10.78 26.20
CA GLY A 574 -4.90 -12.02 26.03
C GLY A 574 -4.19 -13.29 26.53
N GLU A 575 -4.78 -14.45 26.26
CA GLU A 575 -4.21 -15.76 26.60
C GLU A 575 -3.54 -16.43 25.37
N ALA A 576 -2.46 -17.17 25.60
CA ALA A 576 -1.81 -17.94 24.55
C ALA A 576 -1.24 -19.27 25.06
N LYS A 577 -1.32 -20.30 24.20
CA LYS A 577 -0.57 -21.56 24.33
C LYS A 577 0.84 -21.34 23.81
N VAL A 578 1.84 -21.32 24.67
CA VAL A 578 3.26 -21.07 24.31
C VAL A 578 4.15 -22.24 24.71
N GLY A 579 5.08 -22.59 23.83
CA GLY A 579 6.14 -23.57 24.11
C GLY A 579 7.40 -23.24 23.31
N VAL A 580 8.50 -23.95 23.57
CA VAL A 580 9.73 -23.79 22.80
C VAL A 580 9.55 -24.38 21.37
N ARG A 581 10.22 -23.80 20.36
CA ARG A 581 10.32 -24.33 18.98
C ARG A 581 11.76 -24.68 18.59
N GLY A 582 11.90 -25.40 17.46
CA GLY A 582 13.18 -25.82 16.89
C GLY A 582 13.60 -27.24 17.28
N ASN A 583 14.52 -27.82 16.51
CA ASN A 583 15.09 -29.16 16.76
C ASN A 583 16.53 -29.06 17.31
N SER A 584 17.39 -28.37 16.56
CA SER A 584 18.71 -27.87 16.99
C SER A 584 18.55 -26.68 17.95
N SER A 585 17.93 -25.59 17.48
CA SER A 585 17.86 -24.28 18.14
C SER A 585 17.14 -24.26 19.49
N LYS A 586 16.27 -25.24 19.81
CA LYS A 586 15.71 -25.37 21.17
C LYS A 586 16.77 -25.60 22.26
N LYS A 587 17.99 -26.01 21.88
CA LYS A 587 19.14 -26.19 22.77
C LYS A 587 19.84 -24.87 23.12
N ALA A 588 19.85 -23.88 22.22
CA ALA A 588 20.51 -22.59 22.41
C ALA A 588 20.05 -21.88 23.69
N ALA A 589 20.91 -21.07 24.31
CA ALA A 589 20.62 -20.44 25.60
C ALA A 589 19.37 -19.56 25.56
N LYS A 590 19.28 -18.69 24.54
CA LYS A 590 18.10 -17.90 24.20
C LYS A 590 17.11 -18.80 23.44
N LYS A 591 15.86 -18.86 23.89
CA LYS A 591 14.84 -19.75 23.31
C LYS A 591 14.01 -19.04 22.26
N SER A 592 13.75 -19.73 21.15
CA SER A 592 12.69 -19.39 20.19
C SER A 592 11.38 -20.08 20.59
N TYR A 593 10.25 -19.40 20.43
CA TYR A 593 8.93 -19.91 20.86
C TYR A 593 7.97 -20.13 19.69
N LYS A 594 7.07 -21.11 19.86
CA LYS A 594 5.80 -21.25 19.12
C LYS A 594 4.69 -20.70 20.01
N MET A 595 3.78 -19.92 19.44
CA MET A 595 2.70 -19.26 20.17
C MET A 595 1.38 -19.42 19.43
N ASN A 596 0.37 -19.94 20.13
CA ASN A 596 -1.00 -20.05 19.63
C ASN A 596 -1.94 -19.22 20.50
N THR A 597 -2.44 -18.10 19.98
CA THR A 597 -3.36 -17.20 20.69
C THR A 597 -4.73 -17.85 20.83
N ILE A 598 -5.36 -17.68 22.00
CA ILE A 598 -6.63 -18.33 22.35
C ILE A 598 -7.58 -17.38 23.07
N HIS A 599 -8.87 -17.61 22.87
CA HIS A 599 -9.92 -17.07 23.73
C HIS A 599 -9.96 -17.88 25.05
N PRO A 600 -10.51 -17.33 26.17
CA PRO A 600 -10.59 -18.01 27.47
C PRO A 600 -11.44 -19.30 27.55
N ASN A 601 -11.98 -19.76 26.42
CA ASN A 601 -12.63 -21.07 26.26
C ASN A 601 -11.68 -22.14 25.68
N GLY A 602 -10.41 -21.79 25.40
CA GLY A 602 -9.39 -22.64 24.79
C GLY A 602 -9.40 -22.74 23.26
N THR A 603 -10.37 -22.11 22.57
CA THR A 603 -10.40 -22.05 21.10
C THR A 603 -9.48 -20.95 20.57
N ASN A 604 -8.93 -21.17 19.37
CA ASN A 604 -8.06 -20.22 18.68
C ASN A 604 -8.64 -18.80 18.61
N ASP A 605 -7.81 -17.80 18.87
CA ASP A 605 -8.11 -16.39 18.67
C ASP A 605 -7.31 -15.86 17.48
N ASN A 606 -7.99 -15.62 16.36
CA ASN A 606 -7.39 -15.06 15.16
C ASN A 606 -7.33 -13.53 15.31
N LEU A 607 -6.13 -12.97 15.31
CA LEU A 607 -5.88 -11.54 15.57
C LEU A 607 -4.65 -11.04 14.80
N LYS A 608 -4.42 -9.72 14.81
CA LYS A 608 -3.29 -9.10 14.10
C LYS A 608 -2.07 -8.98 15.01
N PHE A 609 -1.32 -10.08 15.16
CA PHE A 609 -0.14 -10.10 16.01
C PHE A 609 0.97 -9.22 15.40
N LEU A 610 1.49 -8.28 16.19
CA LEU A 610 2.48 -7.28 15.76
C LEU A 610 2.11 -6.54 14.45
N GLY A 611 0.81 -6.40 14.16
CA GLY A 611 0.31 -5.74 12.95
C GLY A 611 0.18 -6.61 11.70
N MET A 612 0.70 -7.85 11.70
CA MET A 612 0.52 -8.82 10.60
C MET A 612 -0.97 -9.19 10.40
N PRO A 613 -1.36 -9.87 9.29
CA PRO A 613 -2.74 -10.29 9.05
C PRO A 613 -3.32 -11.26 10.09
N LYS A 614 -4.59 -11.62 9.93
CA LYS A 614 -5.43 -12.05 11.07
C LYS A 614 -5.35 -13.57 11.35
N GLU A 615 -4.49 -13.98 12.27
CA GLU A 615 -4.26 -15.41 12.55
C GLU A 615 -4.04 -15.76 14.05
N ASN A 616 -4.11 -17.05 14.36
CA ASN A 616 -3.93 -17.62 15.70
C ASN A 616 -2.58 -18.28 15.96
N ASP A 617 -1.70 -18.46 14.96
CA ASP A 617 -0.42 -19.16 15.12
C ASP A 617 0.81 -18.38 14.62
N TRP A 618 1.79 -18.32 15.52
CA TRP A 618 2.87 -17.35 15.51
C TRP A 618 4.19 -18.00 15.95
N VAL A 619 5.27 -17.44 15.44
CA VAL A 619 6.64 -17.77 15.81
C VAL A 619 7.28 -16.53 16.42
N LEU A 620 8.00 -16.74 17.50
CA LEU A 620 8.85 -15.75 18.14
C LEU A 620 10.28 -16.30 18.01
N TYR A 621 10.94 -15.98 16.90
CA TYR A 621 12.30 -16.42 16.61
C TYR A 621 13.30 -15.50 17.31
N GLY A 622 14.10 -16.05 18.22
CA GLY A 622 15.06 -15.30 19.04
C GLY A 622 16.47 -15.25 18.47
N GLY A 623 16.70 -15.76 17.27
CA GLY A 623 18.03 -16.17 16.84
C GLY A 623 18.44 -17.53 17.42
N ASP A 624 19.69 -17.89 17.17
CA ASP A 624 20.41 -19.02 17.74
C ASP A 624 21.90 -18.65 17.91
N GLU A 625 22.76 -19.63 18.19
CA GLU A 625 24.19 -19.41 18.44
C GLU A 625 25.06 -19.49 17.16
N VAL A 626 24.44 -19.68 15.99
CA VAL A 626 25.05 -19.74 14.66
C VAL A 626 24.81 -18.42 13.91
N ASP A 627 23.57 -17.94 13.80
CA ASP A 627 23.29 -16.67 13.13
C ASP A 627 23.66 -15.45 14.00
N LEU A 628 24.92 -15.03 13.90
CA LEU A 628 25.46 -13.86 14.61
C LEU A 628 24.90 -12.52 14.13
N THR A 629 24.12 -12.50 13.05
CA THR A 629 23.30 -11.34 12.65
C THR A 629 21.96 -11.25 13.41
N LEU A 630 21.71 -12.20 14.33
CA LEU A 630 20.56 -12.27 15.23
C LEU A 630 19.20 -12.23 14.50
N GLY A 631 19.12 -12.89 13.35
CA GLY A 631 17.92 -13.04 12.53
C GLY A 631 17.91 -12.22 11.24
N MET A 632 18.90 -11.35 10.99
CA MET A 632 18.93 -10.55 9.74
C MET A 632 18.93 -11.45 8.50
N ARG A 633 19.46 -12.67 8.58
CA ARG A 633 19.40 -13.67 7.50
C ARG A 633 17.97 -14.14 7.19
N ASN A 634 17.15 -14.46 8.19
CA ASN A 634 15.71 -14.74 7.98
C ASN A 634 14.95 -13.51 7.46
N TYR A 635 15.24 -12.32 8.01
CA TYR A 635 14.64 -11.06 7.55
C TYR A 635 14.94 -10.78 6.08
N LEU A 636 16.21 -10.87 5.67
CA LEU A 636 16.65 -10.71 4.29
C LEU A 636 16.02 -11.77 3.39
N ALA A 637 16.06 -13.04 3.80
CA ALA A 637 15.49 -14.17 3.09
C ALA A 637 14.01 -13.96 2.74
N TYR A 638 13.16 -13.78 3.75
CA TYR A 638 11.72 -13.73 3.50
C TYR A 638 11.28 -12.46 2.75
N ASN A 639 11.99 -11.34 2.91
CA ASN A 639 11.76 -10.15 2.08
C ASN A 639 12.21 -10.37 0.62
N MET A 640 13.34 -11.04 0.38
CA MET A 640 13.80 -11.37 -0.98
C MET A 640 12.96 -12.49 -1.64
N ALA A 641 12.32 -13.36 -0.86
CA ALA A 641 11.32 -14.31 -1.34
C ALA A 641 9.99 -13.63 -1.73
N ARG A 642 9.39 -12.82 -0.83
CA ARG A 642 8.19 -12.01 -1.17
C ARG A 642 8.41 -11.13 -2.40
N ALA A 643 9.64 -10.67 -2.60
CA ALA A 643 10.04 -9.89 -3.76
C ALA A 643 9.92 -10.61 -5.12
N THR A 644 9.70 -11.93 -5.18
CA THR A 644 9.31 -12.64 -6.42
C THR A 644 7.79 -12.56 -6.68
N GLY A 645 6.98 -12.33 -5.65
CA GLY A 645 5.50 -12.42 -5.70
C GLY A 645 4.95 -13.75 -5.16
N GLU A 646 5.80 -14.62 -4.61
CA GLU A 646 5.39 -15.80 -3.85
C GLU A 646 5.24 -15.46 -2.36
N TYR A 647 4.33 -16.15 -1.66
CA TYR A 647 4.24 -16.00 -0.19
C TYR A 647 5.54 -16.45 0.49
N ALA A 648 6.03 -15.61 1.41
CA ALA A 648 7.02 -15.99 2.41
C ALA A 648 6.75 -15.25 3.72
N SER A 649 7.06 -15.91 4.84
CA SER A 649 6.67 -15.50 6.19
C SER A 649 7.01 -14.03 6.51
N ARG A 650 6.00 -13.21 6.87
CA ARG A 650 6.27 -11.82 7.28
C ARG A 650 7.05 -11.77 8.58
N THR A 651 7.86 -10.72 8.70
CA THR A 651 8.87 -10.54 9.74
C THR A 651 8.69 -9.18 10.39
N VAL A 652 8.40 -9.16 11.69
CA VAL A 652 8.33 -7.92 12.47
C VAL A 652 9.33 -8.00 13.63
N TRP A 653 10.26 -7.04 13.71
CA TRP A 653 11.19 -6.94 14.82
C TRP A 653 10.46 -6.52 16.10
N PHE A 654 10.77 -7.17 17.22
CA PHE A 654 10.24 -6.81 18.53
C PHE A 654 11.20 -7.17 19.66
N GLU A 655 11.01 -6.58 20.83
CA GLU A 655 11.75 -6.92 22.06
C GLU A 655 10.86 -7.73 23.02
N LEU A 656 11.37 -8.87 23.48
CA LEU A 656 10.64 -9.78 24.36
C LEU A 656 10.90 -9.46 25.83
N PHE A 657 9.83 -9.43 26.64
CA PHE A 657 9.89 -9.57 28.08
C PHE A 657 9.27 -10.90 28.50
N LEU A 658 9.94 -11.61 29.41
CA LEU A 658 9.59 -12.96 29.83
C LEU A 658 9.54 -13.05 31.36
N VAL A 659 8.34 -13.34 31.89
CA VAL A 659 8.09 -13.64 33.30
C VAL A 659 7.77 -15.13 33.42
N GLU A 660 8.51 -15.83 34.28
CA GLU A 660 8.49 -17.30 34.41
C GLU A 660 8.37 -17.78 35.88
N ASP A 661 8.03 -16.89 36.80
CA ASP A 661 7.88 -17.14 38.24
C ASP A 661 6.59 -16.55 38.82
N GLY A 662 5.74 -15.94 37.99
CA GLY A 662 4.55 -15.20 38.41
C GLY A 662 4.82 -13.92 39.20
N ALA A 663 6.06 -13.41 39.23
CA ALA A 663 6.37 -12.14 39.86
C ALA A 663 5.89 -10.94 38.98
N PRO A 664 5.74 -9.74 39.56
CA PRO A 664 5.48 -8.55 38.76
C PRO A 664 6.64 -8.25 37.82
N LEU A 665 6.32 -8.02 36.53
CA LEU A 665 7.25 -7.57 35.49
C LEU A 665 8.29 -6.53 35.97
N THR A 666 9.56 -6.78 35.67
CA THR A 666 10.69 -5.88 35.91
C THR A 666 11.57 -5.73 34.66
N LEU A 667 12.58 -4.86 34.70
CA LEU A 667 13.61 -4.79 33.65
C LEU A 667 14.50 -6.06 33.59
N GLU A 668 14.60 -6.85 34.66
CA GLU A 668 15.37 -8.11 34.65
C GLU A 668 14.71 -9.17 33.75
N ASN A 669 13.39 -9.05 33.52
CA ASN A 669 12.60 -9.89 32.61
C ASN A 669 12.85 -9.58 31.13
N TYR A 670 13.63 -8.55 30.77
CA TYR A 670 14.02 -8.31 29.38
C TYR A 670 14.75 -9.54 28.82
N ASN A 671 14.30 -10.06 27.69
CA ASN A 671 14.77 -11.33 27.11
C ASN A 671 15.42 -11.17 25.73
N GLY A 672 15.58 -9.94 25.23
CA GLY A 672 16.29 -9.65 23.98
C GLY A 672 15.39 -9.27 22.80
N ILE A 673 16.01 -9.07 21.64
CA ILE A 673 15.34 -8.85 20.34
C ILE A 673 14.90 -10.18 19.71
N TYR A 674 13.77 -10.16 19.02
CA TYR A 674 13.13 -11.29 18.36
C TYR A 674 12.54 -10.86 17.01
N ILE A 675 12.37 -11.82 16.10
CA ILE A 675 11.53 -11.70 14.91
C ILE A 675 10.20 -12.40 15.19
N GLY A 676 9.11 -11.66 15.01
CA GLY A 676 7.77 -12.23 14.89
C GLY A 676 7.59 -12.77 13.48
N GLU A 677 7.48 -14.09 13.34
CA GLU A 677 7.27 -14.77 12.06
C GLU A 677 5.88 -15.43 12.00
N GLU A 678 5.36 -15.55 10.78
CA GLU A 678 4.20 -16.36 10.47
C GLU A 678 4.57 -17.84 10.29
N LYS A 679 3.70 -18.74 10.75
CA LYS A 679 3.85 -20.17 10.44
C LYS A 679 3.31 -20.49 9.05
N ILE A 680 4.03 -21.31 8.28
CA ILE A 680 3.54 -21.84 7.01
C ILE A 680 2.28 -22.70 7.24
N LYS A 681 1.18 -22.31 6.59
CA LYS A 681 -0.09 -23.03 6.53
C LYS A 681 -0.91 -22.57 5.32
N ARG A 682 -1.96 -23.33 5.00
CA ARG A 682 -3.01 -22.90 4.06
C ARG A 682 -3.82 -21.75 4.67
N ASP A 683 -3.69 -20.55 4.11
CA ASP A 683 -4.57 -19.42 4.42
C ASP A 683 -4.60 -18.41 3.28
N ASN A 684 -5.64 -17.58 3.23
CA ASN A 684 -5.84 -16.57 2.19
C ASN A 684 -4.82 -15.44 2.29
N ASP A 685 -4.33 -15.13 3.50
CA ASP A 685 -3.22 -14.20 3.71
C ASP A 685 -1.84 -14.92 3.73
N ARG A 686 -1.77 -16.25 3.45
CA ARG A 686 -0.52 -17.05 3.47
C ARG A 686 -0.41 -17.93 2.21
N VAL A 687 -0.41 -19.26 2.33
CA VAL A 687 -0.47 -20.16 1.15
C VAL A 687 -1.93 -20.29 0.70
N ASP A 688 -2.41 -19.41 -0.19
CA ASP A 688 -3.80 -19.46 -0.66
C ASP A 688 -3.99 -20.52 -1.75
N ILE A 689 -4.31 -21.72 -1.30
CA ILE A 689 -4.79 -22.82 -2.15
C ILE A 689 -6.22 -23.19 -1.77
N GLY A 690 -6.96 -23.76 -2.70
CA GLY A 690 -8.29 -24.33 -2.48
C GLY A 690 -8.32 -25.36 -1.35
N LYS A 691 -9.50 -25.58 -0.78
CA LYS A 691 -9.69 -26.61 0.25
C LYS A 691 -9.75 -27.98 -0.42
N TRP A 692 -8.93 -28.92 0.06
CA TRP A 692 -8.97 -30.30 -0.40
C TRP A 692 -10.35 -30.93 -0.15
N THR A 693 -10.78 -31.81 -1.05
CA THR A 693 -12.00 -32.62 -0.92
C THR A 693 -11.74 -34.04 -1.40
N ALA A 694 -12.50 -35.02 -0.88
CA ALA A 694 -12.41 -36.40 -1.37
C ALA A 694 -13.02 -36.57 -2.77
N GLU A 695 -13.94 -35.66 -3.14
CA GLU A 695 -14.65 -35.62 -4.41
C GLU A 695 -13.81 -35.02 -5.55
N ASN A 696 -12.99 -33.99 -5.26
CA ASN A 696 -11.95 -33.50 -6.17
C ASN A 696 -10.58 -33.49 -5.46
N PRO A 697 -9.87 -34.64 -5.40
CA PRO A 697 -8.59 -34.78 -4.73
C PRO A 697 -7.42 -34.26 -5.57
N THR A 698 -7.64 -33.46 -6.63
CA THR A 698 -6.56 -33.02 -7.52
C THR A 698 -5.69 -31.92 -6.92
N GLY A 699 -6.13 -31.24 -5.87
CA GLY A 699 -5.36 -30.17 -5.23
C GLY A 699 -5.83 -29.79 -3.83
N GLY A 700 -5.35 -28.66 -3.34
CA GLY A 700 -5.46 -28.27 -1.93
C GLY A 700 -4.41 -28.93 -1.04
N TYR A 701 -3.22 -29.22 -1.57
CA TYR A 701 -2.11 -29.82 -0.83
C TYR A 701 -1.05 -28.79 -0.45
N LEU A 702 -0.61 -28.82 0.80
CA LEU A 702 0.59 -28.14 1.29
C LEU A 702 1.44 -29.18 2.05
N PHE A 703 2.69 -29.34 1.66
CA PHE A 703 3.58 -30.39 2.16
C PHE A 703 5.04 -29.94 2.06
N ALA A 704 5.95 -30.71 2.67
CA ALA A 704 7.39 -30.48 2.56
C ALA A 704 8.14 -31.78 2.27
N PHE A 705 9.33 -31.68 1.66
CA PHE A 705 10.33 -32.76 1.69
C PHE A 705 11.17 -32.62 2.96
N GLU A 706 11.29 -33.70 3.74
CA GLU A 706 11.83 -33.67 5.11
C GLU A 706 12.73 -34.87 5.39
N ASN A 707 13.98 -34.60 5.78
CA ASN A 707 15.04 -35.59 6.06
C ASN A 707 15.15 -35.95 7.56
N ASP A 708 15.10 -34.98 8.48
CA ASP A 708 15.42 -35.19 9.91
C ASP A 708 14.31 -34.77 10.90
N ASN A 709 13.34 -33.96 10.46
CA ASN A 709 12.40 -33.23 11.32
C ASN A 709 11.03 -33.90 11.45
N ILE A 710 10.88 -35.16 11.04
CA ILE A 710 9.60 -35.88 10.96
C ILE A 710 9.10 -36.28 12.36
N LYS A 711 7.88 -35.88 12.75
CA LYS A 711 7.32 -36.14 14.10
C LYS A 711 6.39 -37.37 14.12
N PRO A 712 6.15 -38.00 15.29
CA PRO A 712 5.28 -39.17 15.39
C PRO A 712 3.82 -38.96 15.01
N ASP A 713 3.35 -37.71 14.96
CA ASP A 713 2.00 -37.32 14.52
C ASP A 713 1.95 -36.80 13.07
N ASP A 714 3.08 -36.71 12.37
CA ASP A 714 3.13 -36.24 10.99
C ASP A 714 2.61 -37.29 9.98
N THR A 715 2.18 -36.81 8.81
CA THR A 715 1.53 -37.62 7.78
C THR A 715 2.50 -37.84 6.60
N PRO A 716 3.31 -38.93 6.59
CA PRO A 716 4.26 -39.18 5.51
C PRO A 716 3.56 -39.57 4.19
N VAL A 717 4.15 -39.17 3.08
CA VAL A 717 3.69 -39.41 1.71
C VAL A 717 4.81 -40.07 0.91
N GLY A 718 4.60 -41.33 0.50
CA GLY A 718 5.60 -42.13 -0.20
C GLY A 718 5.49 -43.63 0.11
N PRO A 719 6.54 -44.43 -0.15
CA PRO A 719 7.82 -44.01 -0.74
C PRO A 719 7.68 -43.59 -2.21
N ILE A 720 8.52 -42.66 -2.66
CA ILE A 720 8.59 -42.21 -4.05
C ILE A 720 9.83 -42.85 -4.72
N PRO A 721 9.75 -43.45 -5.92
CA PRO A 721 10.86 -44.20 -6.50
C PRO A 721 12.11 -43.34 -6.75
N GLY A 722 13.23 -43.66 -6.11
CA GLY A 722 14.48 -42.89 -6.25
C GLY A 722 14.53 -41.62 -5.38
N MET A 723 13.71 -41.55 -4.33
CA MET A 723 13.92 -40.67 -3.18
C MET A 723 14.17 -41.54 -1.94
N GLU A 724 15.11 -41.11 -1.10
CA GLU A 724 15.48 -41.87 0.12
C GLU A 724 14.60 -41.43 1.31
N ASP A 725 14.44 -40.11 1.48
CA ASP A 725 13.57 -39.49 2.49
C ASP A 725 12.13 -39.24 1.99
N PRO A 726 11.14 -39.10 2.91
CA PRO A 726 9.74 -38.92 2.57
C PRO A 726 9.32 -37.44 2.40
N PHE A 727 8.14 -37.24 1.82
CA PHE A 727 7.40 -35.99 1.98
C PHE A 727 6.49 -36.04 3.22
N VAL A 728 6.24 -34.90 3.85
CA VAL A 728 5.32 -34.75 5.00
C VAL A 728 4.15 -33.83 4.61
N LEU A 729 2.93 -34.38 4.67
CA LEU A 729 1.69 -33.65 4.35
C LEU A 729 1.23 -32.77 5.52
N SER A 730 1.37 -31.45 5.34
CA SER A 730 0.96 -30.45 6.33
C SER A 730 -0.53 -30.12 6.25
N TYR A 731 -1.09 -30.07 5.04
CA TYR A 731 -2.54 -29.94 4.80
C TYR A 731 -2.95 -30.68 3.51
N PRO A 732 -4.02 -31.48 3.52
CA PRO A 732 -4.81 -31.89 4.69
C PRO A 732 -4.08 -32.97 5.52
N LYS A 733 -3.80 -32.67 6.79
CA LYS A 733 -3.11 -33.62 7.69
C LYS A 733 -4.03 -34.82 8.01
N ASN A 734 -3.46 -36.01 8.07
CA ASN A 734 -4.12 -37.29 8.40
C ASN A 734 -5.20 -37.82 7.43
N GLU A 735 -5.32 -37.30 6.20
CA GLU A 735 -6.30 -37.79 5.20
C GLU A 735 -5.73 -38.88 4.26
N PRO A 736 -6.09 -40.18 4.39
CA PRO A 736 -5.41 -41.25 3.65
C PRO A 736 -5.64 -41.21 2.14
N THR A 737 -6.79 -40.70 1.70
CA THR A 737 -7.09 -40.48 0.27
C THR A 737 -6.19 -39.41 -0.33
N ALA A 738 -5.93 -38.34 0.43
CA ALA A 738 -5.03 -37.25 0.04
C ALA A 738 -3.59 -37.77 -0.11
N VAL A 739 -3.09 -38.52 0.89
CA VAL A 739 -1.78 -39.18 0.87
C VAL A 739 -1.62 -40.09 -0.35
N ALA A 740 -2.61 -40.97 -0.61
CA ALA A 740 -2.54 -41.92 -1.70
C ALA A 740 -2.55 -41.24 -3.09
N TRP A 741 -3.32 -40.16 -3.25
CA TRP A 741 -3.34 -39.38 -4.49
C TRP A 741 -2.02 -38.63 -4.70
N LEU A 742 -1.52 -37.92 -3.67
CA LEU A 742 -0.29 -37.13 -3.76
C LEU A 742 0.94 -38.01 -3.98
N ALA A 743 1.04 -39.17 -3.29
CA ALA A 743 2.10 -40.13 -3.52
C ALA A 743 2.12 -40.65 -4.97
N LYS A 744 0.94 -40.85 -5.58
CA LYS A 744 0.86 -41.21 -7.00
C LYS A 744 1.30 -40.04 -7.89
N TYR A 745 0.84 -38.81 -7.64
CA TYR A 745 1.20 -37.64 -8.44
C TYR A 745 2.71 -37.37 -8.43
N LEU A 746 3.34 -37.45 -7.26
CA LEU A 746 4.79 -37.32 -7.10
C LEU A 746 5.55 -38.47 -7.79
N THR A 747 5.02 -39.69 -7.75
CA THR A 747 5.57 -40.83 -8.50
C THR A 747 5.45 -40.66 -10.02
N ASP A 748 4.34 -40.09 -10.50
CA ASP A 748 4.11 -39.81 -11.93
C ASP A 748 5.09 -38.72 -12.42
N LEU A 749 5.23 -37.62 -11.67
CA LEU A 749 6.22 -36.55 -11.91
C LEU A 749 7.64 -37.11 -11.97
N GLN A 750 8.04 -37.87 -10.93
CA GLN A 750 9.35 -38.52 -10.86
C GLN A 750 9.60 -39.43 -12.09
N THR A 751 8.58 -40.19 -12.50
CA THR A 751 8.66 -41.06 -13.68
C THR A 751 8.81 -40.27 -14.97
N ALA A 752 8.01 -39.21 -15.17
CA ALA A 752 8.08 -38.35 -16.36
C ALA A 752 9.40 -37.58 -16.45
N LEU A 753 9.90 -37.06 -15.33
CA LEU A 753 11.11 -36.25 -15.26
C LEU A 753 12.38 -37.06 -15.59
N PHE A 754 12.45 -38.33 -15.17
CA PHE A 754 13.59 -39.21 -15.45
C PHE A 754 13.43 -40.13 -16.68
N ALA A 755 12.31 -40.05 -17.41
CA ALA A 755 12.12 -40.76 -18.68
C ALA A 755 13.01 -40.22 -19.82
N ASP A 756 13.20 -41.01 -20.89
CA ASP A 756 13.87 -40.54 -22.12
C ASP A 756 13.07 -39.41 -22.81
N THR A 757 11.74 -39.43 -22.69
CA THR A 757 10.81 -38.46 -23.28
C THR A 757 10.49 -37.28 -22.36
N TRP A 758 11.29 -37.03 -21.33
CA TRP A 758 11.02 -36.05 -20.27
C TRP A 758 10.77 -34.60 -20.74
N LEU A 759 11.27 -34.20 -21.91
CA LEU A 759 11.04 -32.87 -22.52
C LEU A 759 9.80 -32.79 -23.42
N ASP A 760 9.07 -33.90 -23.61
CA ASP A 760 7.88 -33.93 -24.47
C ASP A 760 6.79 -32.96 -23.98
N PRO A 761 6.18 -32.12 -24.84
CA PRO A 761 5.23 -31.11 -24.41
C PRO A 761 3.85 -31.65 -24.00
N GLN A 762 3.57 -32.95 -24.19
CA GLN A 762 2.31 -33.60 -23.81
C GLN A 762 2.48 -34.56 -22.62
N ASP A 763 3.59 -35.28 -22.55
CA ASP A 763 3.84 -36.33 -21.52
C ASP A 763 5.13 -36.13 -20.69
N GLY A 764 5.88 -35.06 -20.94
CA GLY A 764 7.08 -34.69 -20.17
C GLY A 764 6.79 -33.99 -18.84
N TYR A 765 7.85 -33.60 -18.12
CA TYR A 765 7.76 -33.08 -16.75
C TYR A 765 6.96 -31.77 -16.63
N THR A 766 6.95 -30.93 -17.69
CA THR A 766 6.25 -29.63 -17.74
C THR A 766 4.73 -29.74 -17.61
N LYS A 767 4.17 -30.94 -17.66
CA LYS A 767 2.75 -31.28 -17.37
C LYS A 767 2.43 -31.27 -15.87
N TYR A 768 3.44 -31.44 -15.03
CA TYR A 768 3.30 -31.69 -13.59
C TYR A 768 3.76 -30.52 -12.71
N VAL A 769 4.51 -29.58 -13.27
CA VAL A 769 5.19 -28.51 -12.51
C VAL A 769 4.69 -27.14 -12.94
N ASP A 770 4.56 -26.22 -11.98
CA ASP A 770 4.36 -24.81 -12.32
C ASP A 770 5.72 -24.19 -12.66
N GLY A 771 5.88 -23.74 -13.91
CA GLY A 771 7.15 -23.23 -14.43
C GLY A 771 7.68 -22.01 -13.65
N PRO A 772 6.87 -20.95 -13.46
CA PRO A 772 7.25 -19.75 -12.71
C PRO A 772 7.75 -20.02 -11.28
N SER A 773 6.95 -20.68 -10.44
CA SER A 773 7.34 -20.95 -9.04
C SER A 773 8.55 -21.88 -8.93
N TRP A 774 8.73 -22.84 -9.85
CA TRP A 774 9.96 -23.64 -9.92
C TRP A 774 11.18 -22.81 -10.30
N VAL A 775 11.05 -21.82 -11.18
CA VAL A 775 12.13 -20.88 -11.52
C VAL A 775 12.44 -19.96 -10.34
N ASP A 776 11.43 -19.40 -9.67
CA ASP A 776 11.64 -18.48 -8.56
C ASP A 776 12.20 -19.17 -7.31
N TYR A 777 11.69 -20.37 -6.97
CA TYR A 777 12.27 -21.19 -5.91
C TYR A 777 13.72 -21.57 -6.23
N PHE A 778 14.00 -21.97 -7.48
CA PHE A 778 15.38 -22.24 -7.91
C PHE A 778 16.27 -21.01 -7.71
N LEU A 779 15.87 -19.84 -8.23
CA LEU A 779 16.66 -18.61 -8.13
C LEU A 779 16.84 -18.17 -6.67
N PHE A 780 15.86 -18.37 -5.81
CA PHE A 780 15.92 -17.95 -4.42
C PHE A 780 16.73 -18.90 -3.52
N THR A 781 16.56 -20.23 -3.67
CA THR A 781 17.44 -21.22 -3.01
C THR A 781 18.88 -21.08 -3.49
N GLU A 782 19.11 -20.78 -4.78
CA GLU A 782 20.47 -20.52 -5.28
C GLU A 782 21.03 -19.17 -4.84
N LEU A 783 20.23 -18.12 -4.73
CA LEU A 783 20.67 -16.85 -4.17
C LEU A 783 21.11 -17.00 -2.71
N SER A 784 20.26 -17.58 -1.88
CA SER A 784 20.53 -17.79 -0.46
C SER A 784 21.62 -18.82 -0.18
N LYS A 785 21.83 -19.79 -1.10
CA LYS A 785 22.61 -21.01 -0.86
C LYS A 785 22.19 -21.82 0.38
N ASN A 786 20.92 -21.71 0.80
CA ASN A 786 20.39 -22.41 1.98
C ASN A 786 20.80 -23.91 1.98
N PRO A 787 21.48 -24.41 3.04
CA PRO A 787 21.85 -25.81 3.17
C PRO A 787 20.67 -26.79 3.04
N ASP A 788 19.50 -26.47 3.59
CA ASP A 788 18.35 -27.38 3.58
C ASP A 788 17.47 -27.27 2.33
N GLY A 789 17.57 -26.17 1.55
CA GLY A 789 16.64 -25.80 0.47
C GLY A 789 16.48 -26.74 -0.73
N TYR A 790 17.04 -27.95 -0.69
CA TYR A 790 16.78 -29.05 -1.62
C TYR A 790 16.63 -30.43 -0.94
N ARG A 791 16.62 -30.48 0.40
CA ARG A 791 16.94 -31.67 1.20
C ARG A 791 16.10 -31.82 2.48
N GLY A 792 15.76 -30.73 3.15
CA GLY A 792 14.88 -30.68 4.33
C GLY A 792 14.07 -29.38 4.33
N SER A 793 13.05 -29.24 5.19
CA SER A 793 12.23 -28.01 5.29
C SER A 793 11.68 -27.49 3.94
N THR A 794 11.62 -28.33 2.90
CA THR A 794 11.48 -27.89 1.51
C THR A 794 10.00 -27.91 1.15
N TYR A 795 9.32 -26.80 1.48
CA TYR A 795 7.88 -26.66 1.28
C TYR A 795 7.47 -26.55 -0.20
N MET A 796 6.31 -27.12 -0.49
CA MET A 796 5.72 -27.27 -1.80
C MET A 796 4.19 -27.22 -1.65
N HIS A 797 3.50 -26.70 -2.66
CA HIS A 797 2.04 -26.61 -2.63
C HIS A 797 1.41 -26.91 -4.00
N LYS A 798 0.18 -27.40 -3.98
CA LYS A 798 -0.56 -27.74 -5.19
C LYS A 798 -2.03 -27.39 -5.07
N ASP A 799 -2.46 -26.40 -5.85
CA ASP A 799 -3.87 -26.00 -5.91
C ASP A 799 -4.72 -26.97 -6.77
N VAL A 800 -6.04 -26.85 -6.62
CA VAL A 800 -7.07 -27.64 -7.31
C VAL A 800 -6.93 -27.49 -8.81
N ASP A 801 -6.72 -28.61 -9.49
CA ASP A 801 -6.52 -28.72 -10.94
C ASP A 801 -5.30 -27.95 -11.53
N GLN A 802 -4.50 -27.25 -10.71
CA GLN A 802 -3.24 -26.59 -11.12
C GLN A 802 -2.02 -27.52 -11.10
N PRO A 803 -0.87 -27.18 -11.71
CA PRO A 803 0.40 -27.89 -11.53
C PRO A 803 0.96 -27.82 -10.10
N LEU A 804 2.06 -28.54 -9.82
CA LEU A 804 2.77 -28.48 -8.54
C LEU A 804 3.71 -27.26 -8.48
N ALA A 805 3.48 -26.37 -7.52
CA ALA A 805 4.31 -25.22 -7.23
C ALA A 805 5.34 -25.51 -6.12
N MET A 806 6.46 -24.78 -6.16
CA MET A 806 7.51 -24.83 -5.13
C MET A 806 7.35 -23.67 -4.15
N GLY A 807 7.84 -23.85 -2.92
CA GLY A 807 7.68 -22.86 -1.84
C GLY A 807 6.39 -23.07 -1.03
N PRO A 808 6.19 -22.28 0.04
CA PRO A 808 6.94 -21.05 0.40
C PRO A 808 8.33 -21.27 1.02
N ALA A 809 9.08 -20.19 1.25
CA ALA A 809 10.39 -20.21 1.90
C ALA A 809 10.31 -20.44 3.44
N TRP A 810 11.27 -21.20 4.00
CA TRP A 810 11.37 -21.53 5.43
C TRP A 810 12.80 -21.79 5.95
N ASP A 811 13.11 -21.38 7.18
CA ASP A 811 14.39 -21.52 7.92
C ASP A 811 15.64 -21.18 7.08
N TYR A 812 16.03 -19.90 7.09
CA TYR A 812 17.14 -19.30 6.31
C TYR A 812 18.19 -18.61 7.21
N ASN A 813 18.20 -18.93 8.51
CA ASN A 813 19.20 -18.49 9.47
C ASN A 813 20.63 -18.92 9.08
N GLU A 814 20.77 -20.11 8.51
CA GLU A 814 22.05 -20.67 8.03
C GLU A 814 22.31 -20.43 6.53
N ALA A 815 21.82 -19.31 5.98
CA ALA A 815 22.00 -18.95 4.57
C ALA A 815 22.91 -17.72 4.40
N PHE A 816 23.08 -17.28 3.14
CA PHE A 816 23.80 -16.06 2.76
C PHE A 816 25.23 -15.95 3.32
N GLY A 817 26.02 -17.02 3.16
CA GLY A 817 27.41 -17.09 3.61
C GLY A 817 27.63 -17.83 4.94
N GLU A 818 26.55 -18.20 5.65
CA GLU A 818 26.59 -19.02 6.88
C GLU A 818 26.39 -20.52 6.58
N CYS A 819 26.70 -21.40 7.55
CA CYS A 819 26.32 -22.84 7.52
C CYS A 819 26.64 -23.57 8.84
N CYS A 820 25.84 -24.58 9.26
CA CYS A 820 26.15 -25.55 10.33
C CYS A 820 27.36 -26.50 10.08
N GLY A 821 28.43 -26.01 9.44
CA GLY A 821 29.72 -26.71 9.36
C GLY A 821 29.80 -27.86 8.34
N PHE A 822 28.89 -27.92 7.36
CA PHE A 822 28.96 -28.88 6.26
C PHE A 822 29.06 -28.18 4.88
N PRO A 823 30.11 -28.42 4.08
CA PRO A 823 31.27 -29.27 4.33
C PRO A 823 32.29 -28.64 5.31
N PHE A 824 33.06 -29.50 5.98
CA PHE A 824 33.98 -29.19 7.09
C PHE A 824 34.96 -28.02 6.85
N GLU A 825 35.33 -27.70 5.60
CA GLU A 825 36.23 -26.60 5.25
C GLU A 825 35.90 -25.30 6.00
N GLY A 826 34.64 -24.86 5.94
CA GLY A 826 34.19 -23.61 6.57
C GLY A 826 34.31 -23.62 8.10
N TYR A 827 34.12 -24.79 8.70
CA TYR A 827 34.18 -24.97 10.15
C TYR A 827 35.62 -25.02 10.66
N GLU A 828 36.54 -25.66 9.92
CA GLU A 828 37.94 -25.82 10.33
C GLU A 828 38.83 -24.63 9.92
N GLU A 829 38.45 -23.84 8.90
CA GLU A 829 39.25 -22.70 8.40
C GLU A 829 38.74 -21.29 8.82
N ASN A 830 37.77 -21.22 9.74
CA ASN A 830 37.10 -19.98 10.20
C ASN A 830 36.34 -19.24 9.09
N GLY A 831 35.25 -19.83 8.61
CA GLY A 831 34.35 -19.22 7.63
C GLY A 831 34.91 -19.18 6.20
N LYS A 832 35.86 -20.07 5.87
CA LYS A 832 36.56 -20.08 4.57
C LYS A 832 36.44 -21.43 3.87
N SER A 833 36.31 -21.39 2.56
CA SER A 833 36.21 -22.57 1.70
C SER A 833 36.56 -22.18 0.28
N GLU A 834 37.26 -23.07 -0.43
CA GLU A 834 37.71 -22.80 -1.80
C GLU A 834 36.54 -22.90 -2.80
N PRO A 835 36.51 -22.04 -3.85
CA PRO A 835 35.50 -22.08 -4.91
C PRO A 835 35.44 -23.47 -5.57
N GLY A 836 34.30 -24.14 -5.41
CA GLY A 836 34.07 -25.49 -5.96
C GLY A 836 34.02 -25.57 -7.48
N VAL A 837 34.16 -26.79 -8.02
CA VAL A 837 34.28 -27.01 -9.48
C VAL A 837 32.98 -26.73 -10.23
N ALA A 838 31.84 -26.89 -9.57
CA ALA A 838 30.54 -26.41 -10.06
C ALA A 838 29.53 -26.14 -8.94
N GLY A 839 29.70 -26.77 -7.77
CA GLY A 839 28.82 -26.60 -6.63
C GLY A 839 29.24 -25.49 -5.67
N GLY A 840 30.47 -25.59 -5.15
CA GLY A 840 30.89 -24.75 -4.04
C GLY A 840 30.28 -25.20 -2.71
N SER A 841 30.80 -24.68 -1.61
CA SER A 841 30.15 -24.74 -0.29
C SER A 841 28.99 -23.73 -0.19
N ALA A 842 28.15 -23.83 0.84
CA ALA A 842 27.13 -22.81 1.14
C ALA A 842 27.77 -21.42 1.38
N ILE A 843 28.93 -21.41 2.06
CA ILE A 843 29.65 -20.18 2.43
C ILE A 843 30.37 -19.49 1.26
N ALA A 844 30.64 -20.18 0.15
CA ALA A 844 31.26 -19.56 -1.04
C ALA A 844 30.19 -18.91 -1.95
N PRO A 845 30.32 -17.63 -2.35
CA PRO A 845 29.30 -16.96 -3.18
C PRO A 845 29.25 -17.44 -4.64
N ASN A 846 30.12 -18.37 -5.07
CA ASN A 846 30.16 -18.92 -6.43
C ASN A 846 29.81 -20.43 -6.46
N GLY A 847 29.40 -20.92 -7.62
CA GLY A 847 28.91 -22.30 -7.80
C GLY A 847 27.43 -22.46 -7.42
N TRP A 848 26.79 -23.52 -7.91
CA TRP A 848 25.36 -23.78 -7.71
C TRP A 848 25.12 -24.80 -6.58
N ARG A 849 24.29 -24.45 -5.59
CA ARG A 849 23.92 -25.30 -4.44
C ARG A 849 23.38 -26.67 -4.87
N PHE A 850 22.57 -26.76 -5.93
CA PHE A 850 22.07 -28.04 -6.49
C PHE A 850 23.15 -28.91 -7.17
N LEU A 851 24.37 -28.40 -7.34
CA LEU A 851 25.50 -29.06 -8.00
C LEU A 851 26.68 -29.36 -7.06
N ILE A 852 26.47 -29.29 -5.74
CA ILE A 852 27.46 -29.66 -4.72
C ILE A 852 28.14 -31.01 -5.00
N CYS A 853 27.39 -32.00 -5.49
CA CYS A 853 27.90 -33.32 -5.87
C CYS A 853 28.81 -33.38 -7.12
N ALA A 854 29.13 -32.24 -7.74
CA ALA A 854 30.30 -32.14 -8.62
C ALA A 854 31.61 -32.31 -7.83
N ASP A 855 31.65 -31.76 -6.61
CA ASP A 855 32.75 -31.89 -5.67
C ASP A 855 32.52 -33.17 -4.83
N LYS A 856 33.10 -34.29 -5.27
CA LYS A 856 32.79 -35.65 -4.73
C LYS A 856 32.95 -35.80 -3.22
N GLU A 857 33.83 -35.04 -2.60
CA GLU A 857 34.08 -35.10 -1.15
C GLU A 857 32.99 -34.38 -0.38
N ARG A 858 32.45 -33.27 -0.92
CA ARG A 858 31.29 -32.56 -0.37
C ARG A 858 30.02 -33.41 -0.51
N CYS A 859 29.91 -34.15 -1.62
CA CYS A 859 28.83 -35.13 -1.90
C CYS A 859 28.70 -36.28 -0.88
N VAL A 860 29.70 -36.52 -0.02
CA VAL A 860 29.63 -37.55 1.04
C VAL A 860 28.77 -37.09 2.22
N PHE A 861 28.70 -35.77 2.44
CA PHE A 861 27.98 -35.16 3.57
C PHE A 861 26.65 -34.54 3.13
N ASP A 862 26.63 -34.01 1.91
CA ASP A 862 25.44 -33.53 1.24
C ASP A 862 25.21 -34.32 -0.06
N PRO A 863 24.55 -35.50 0.03
CA PRO A 863 24.37 -36.40 -1.10
C PRO A 863 23.34 -35.86 -2.10
N TYR A 864 23.35 -36.46 -3.28
CA TYR A 864 22.35 -36.25 -4.31
C TYR A 864 21.05 -36.99 -3.94
N ASP A 865 20.20 -36.33 -3.15
CA ASP A 865 18.88 -36.83 -2.75
C ASP A 865 17.72 -35.96 -3.30
N GLY A 866 16.50 -36.49 -3.15
CA GLY A 866 15.23 -35.77 -3.30
C GLY A 866 15.15 -34.68 -4.39
N ILE A 867 14.99 -33.45 -3.93
CA ILE A 867 14.65 -32.27 -4.74
C ILE A 867 15.89 -31.73 -5.47
N SER A 868 17.10 -31.93 -4.94
CA SER A 868 18.34 -31.64 -5.66
C SER A 868 18.40 -32.40 -6.98
N GLY A 869 17.86 -33.62 -7.00
CA GLY A 869 17.72 -34.45 -8.19
C GLY A 869 16.77 -33.90 -9.24
N TRP A 870 15.69 -33.25 -8.81
CA TRP A 870 14.76 -32.60 -9.71
C TRP A 870 15.40 -31.41 -10.41
N PHE A 871 15.96 -30.46 -9.66
CA PHE A 871 16.59 -29.28 -10.26
C PHE A 871 17.79 -29.65 -11.11
N ARG A 872 18.59 -30.65 -10.72
CA ARG A 872 19.68 -31.15 -11.58
C ARG A 872 19.19 -31.75 -12.90
N ARG A 873 18.03 -32.41 -12.92
CA ARG A 873 17.43 -32.93 -14.16
C ARG A 873 16.85 -31.79 -14.99
N VAL A 874 16.02 -30.94 -14.39
CA VAL A 874 15.38 -29.77 -15.02
C VAL A 874 16.40 -28.79 -15.60
N TRP A 875 17.57 -28.61 -14.98
CA TRP A 875 18.65 -27.74 -15.49
C TRP A 875 19.20 -28.17 -16.86
N ASN A 876 18.96 -29.40 -17.32
CA ASN A 876 19.32 -29.80 -18.68
C ASN A 876 18.36 -29.23 -19.74
N ASP A 877 17.17 -28.75 -19.34
CA ASP A 877 16.23 -28.07 -20.23
C ASP A 877 16.71 -26.64 -20.47
N THR A 878 17.09 -26.34 -21.71
CA THR A 878 17.51 -24.99 -22.11
C THR A 878 16.40 -23.97 -21.84
N ARG A 879 15.12 -24.34 -21.97
CA ARG A 879 13.98 -23.45 -21.68
C ARG A 879 13.95 -23.00 -20.22
N PHE A 880 14.30 -23.89 -19.30
CA PHE A 880 14.37 -23.55 -17.87
C PHE A 880 15.55 -22.63 -17.57
N ARG A 881 16.72 -22.85 -18.19
CA ARG A 881 17.89 -21.96 -18.04
C ARG A 881 17.64 -20.58 -18.65
N GLU A 882 16.98 -20.51 -19.81
CA GLU A 882 16.53 -19.26 -20.45
C GLU A 882 15.51 -18.51 -19.58
N ALA A 883 14.52 -19.22 -19.01
CA ALA A 883 13.53 -18.64 -18.10
C ALA A 883 14.18 -18.12 -16.80
N ALA A 884 15.08 -18.89 -16.19
CA ALA A 884 15.81 -18.48 -14.99
C ALA A 884 16.70 -17.24 -15.24
N ALA A 885 17.41 -17.18 -16.37
CA ALA A 885 18.20 -15.99 -16.73
C ALA A 885 17.34 -14.75 -16.96
N THR A 886 16.19 -14.91 -17.64
CA THR A 886 15.22 -13.84 -17.89
C THR A 886 14.62 -13.33 -16.59
N ARG A 887 14.15 -14.23 -15.72
CA ARG A 887 13.51 -13.91 -14.45
C ARG A 887 14.50 -13.28 -13.45
N PHE A 888 15.72 -13.80 -13.35
CA PHE A 888 16.78 -13.19 -12.55
C PHE A 888 17.10 -11.77 -13.01
N THR A 889 17.13 -11.52 -14.33
CA THR A 889 17.33 -10.17 -14.88
C THR A 889 16.19 -9.21 -14.47
N ALA A 890 14.94 -9.67 -14.49
CA ALA A 890 13.79 -8.87 -14.02
C ALA A 890 13.84 -8.59 -12.50
N LEU A 891 14.24 -9.57 -11.68
CA LEU A 891 14.44 -9.40 -10.24
C LEU A 891 15.60 -8.42 -9.95
N ARG A 892 16.72 -8.53 -10.67
CA ARG A 892 17.88 -7.61 -10.61
C ARG A 892 17.57 -6.20 -11.08
N ALA A 893 16.61 -6.02 -11.99
CA ALA A 893 16.11 -4.72 -12.40
C ALA A 893 15.15 -4.06 -11.37
N SER A 894 14.78 -4.78 -10.31
CA SER A 894 13.80 -4.35 -9.32
C SER A 894 14.27 -4.65 -7.89
N ASN A 895 13.60 -5.57 -7.19
CA ASN A 895 13.76 -5.80 -5.75
C ASN A 895 15.12 -6.43 -5.37
N TRP A 896 15.75 -7.19 -6.27
CA TRP A 896 17.06 -7.82 -6.03
C TRP A 896 18.23 -6.99 -6.58
N SER A 897 18.00 -5.73 -6.96
CA SER A 897 19.09 -4.79 -7.31
C SER A 897 19.99 -4.54 -6.09
N ASP A 898 21.30 -4.29 -6.30
CA ASP A 898 22.26 -4.13 -5.20
C ASP A 898 21.83 -2.99 -4.25
N ALA A 899 21.39 -1.88 -4.82
CA ALA A 899 20.86 -0.74 -4.06
C ALA A 899 19.66 -1.13 -3.18
N LYS A 900 18.78 -2.04 -3.61
CA LYS A 900 17.62 -2.46 -2.82
C LYS A 900 17.95 -3.48 -1.74
N VAL A 901 18.89 -4.40 -2.01
CA VAL A 901 19.47 -5.26 -0.95
C VAL A 901 20.16 -4.41 0.10
N SER A 902 20.97 -3.42 -0.33
CA SER A 902 21.63 -2.47 0.56
C SER A 902 20.63 -1.65 1.39
N THR A 903 19.58 -1.08 0.76
CA THR A 903 18.52 -0.36 1.51
C THR A 903 17.81 -1.27 2.50
N LEU A 904 17.44 -2.49 2.12
CA LEU A 904 16.73 -3.44 2.99
C LEU A 904 17.56 -3.79 4.24
N ILE A 905 18.86 -4.02 4.08
CA ILE A 905 19.77 -4.31 5.19
C ILE A 905 20.01 -3.05 6.05
N ASN A 906 20.34 -1.91 5.43
CA ASN A 906 20.72 -0.69 6.15
C ASN A 906 19.54 0.02 6.84
N ASP A 907 18.32 -0.06 6.29
CA ASP A 907 17.09 0.40 6.97
C ASP A 907 16.85 -0.44 8.24
N ALA A 908 16.97 -1.77 8.14
CA ALA A 908 16.77 -2.67 9.26
C ALA A 908 17.84 -2.49 10.35
N VAL A 909 19.12 -2.31 10.00
CA VAL A 909 20.20 -2.00 10.96
C VAL A 909 19.87 -0.74 11.76
N GLN A 910 19.43 0.33 11.10
CA GLN A 910 19.05 1.59 11.77
C GLN A 910 17.84 1.42 12.70
N GLU A 911 16.92 0.51 12.40
CA GLU A 911 15.77 0.17 13.23
C GLU A 911 16.19 -0.62 14.49
N ILE A 912 17.09 -1.60 14.34
CA ILE A 912 17.35 -2.61 15.39
C ILE A 912 18.63 -2.44 16.20
N GLU A 913 19.63 -1.68 15.76
CA GLU A 913 20.94 -1.56 16.43
C GLU A 913 20.81 -1.30 17.96
N PRO A 914 19.97 -0.37 18.45
CA PRO A 914 19.85 -0.13 19.89
C PRO A 914 19.34 -1.35 20.68
N ALA A 915 18.49 -2.19 20.07
CA ALA A 915 17.96 -3.41 20.67
C ALA A 915 18.96 -4.57 20.59
N ILE A 916 19.72 -4.68 19.49
CA ILE A 916 20.82 -5.63 19.32
C ILE A 916 21.88 -5.45 20.42
N LEU A 917 22.25 -4.20 20.75
CA LEU A 917 23.23 -3.94 21.82
C LEU A 917 22.70 -4.28 23.22
N ARG A 918 21.37 -4.13 23.45
CA ARG A 918 20.71 -4.65 24.66
C ARG A 918 20.70 -6.19 24.69
N ASP A 919 20.52 -6.84 23.54
CA ASP A 919 20.57 -8.29 23.39
C ASP A 919 21.94 -8.85 23.77
N PHE A 920 23.02 -8.31 23.22
CA PHE A 920 24.39 -8.68 23.62
C PHE A 920 24.66 -8.41 25.10
N GLY A 921 24.05 -7.38 25.69
CA GLY A 921 24.10 -7.13 27.15
C GLY A 921 23.46 -8.25 28.00
N LYS A 922 22.50 -9.00 27.44
CA LYS A 922 21.80 -10.13 28.09
C LYS A 922 22.42 -11.49 27.74
N TRP A 923 22.72 -11.72 26.47
CA TRP A 923 23.07 -13.02 25.87
C TRP A 923 24.51 -13.13 25.35
N GLY A 924 25.29 -12.04 25.39
CA GLY A 924 26.61 -11.96 24.78
C GLY A 924 27.62 -13.01 25.24
N GLN A 925 27.44 -13.63 26.41
CA GLN A 925 28.25 -14.77 26.86
C GLN A 925 28.12 -16.03 25.97
N TYR A 926 27.13 -16.08 25.07
CA TYR A 926 26.89 -17.15 24.11
C TYR A 926 27.15 -16.70 22.65
N THR A 927 26.81 -15.43 22.33
CA THR A 927 26.84 -14.91 20.95
C THR A 927 28.08 -14.10 20.61
N LEU A 928 28.75 -13.45 21.57
CA LEU A 928 29.99 -12.70 21.30
C LEU A 928 31.17 -13.64 21.08
N LYS A 929 32.09 -13.27 20.18
CA LYS A 929 33.36 -13.99 19.98
C LYS A 929 34.53 -13.19 20.57
N ASP A 930 35.40 -13.86 21.34
CA ASP A 930 36.51 -13.26 22.10
C ASP A 930 37.51 -12.41 21.29
N TRP A 931 37.48 -12.49 19.95
CA TRP A 931 38.34 -11.71 19.06
C TRP A 931 37.75 -10.35 18.65
N TYR A 932 36.45 -10.11 18.83
CA TYR A 932 35.84 -8.81 18.58
C TYR A 932 36.04 -7.87 19.77
N ALA A 933 36.42 -6.62 19.49
CA ALA A 933 36.72 -5.65 20.55
C ALA A 933 35.48 -5.15 21.31
N THR A 934 34.32 -5.09 20.65
CA THR A 934 33.03 -4.68 21.23
C THR A 934 31.85 -5.36 20.50
N PRO A 935 30.64 -5.44 21.09
CA PRO A 935 29.43 -5.95 20.43
C PRO A 935 29.04 -5.19 19.16
N GLU A 936 29.18 -3.86 19.17
CA GLU A 936 28.90 -2.99 18.02
C GLU A 936 29.77 -3.39 16.82
N LEU A 937 31.06 -3.64 17.08
CA LEU A 937 32.00 -4.05 16.04
C LEU A 937 31.70 -5.45 15.49
N GLN A 938 31.28 -6.39 16.35
CA GLN A 938 30.82 -7.70 15.87
C GLN A 938 29.62 -7.53 14.93
N PHE A 939 28.49 -7.00 15.42
CA PHE A 939 27.27 -6.86 14.62
C PHE A 939 27.48 -6.11 13.30
N THR A 940 28.25 -5.00 13.34
CA THR A 940 28.60 -4.24 12.14
C THR A 940 29.39 -5.07 11.14
N THR A 941 30.30 -5.93 11.61
CA THR A 941 31.10 -6.82 10.74
C THR A 941 30.23 -7.92 10.14
N GLU A 942 29.47 -8.65 10.96
CA GLU A 942 28.61 -9.77 10.49
C GLU A 942 27.59 -9.28 9.43
N VAL A 943 27.01 -8.08 9.60
CA VAL A 943 26.06 -7.52 8.63
C VAL A 943 26.76 -6.96 7.38
N GLN A 944 27.96 -6.40 7.49
CA GLN A 944 28.75 -5.99 6.32
C GLN A 944 29.22 -7.18 5.50
N GLU A 945 29.57 -8.31 6.14
CA GLU A 945 29.91 -9.55 5.46
C GLU A 945 28.66 -10.17 4.79
N LEU A 946 27.49 -10.14 5.43
CA LEU A 946 26.20 -10.53 4.82
C LEU A 946 25.86 -9.72 3.57
N GLU A 947 25.98 -8.39 3.61
CA GLU A 947 25.73 -7.51 2.46
C GLU A 947 26.75 -7.78 1.34
N ALA A 948 28.05 -7.80 1.66
CA ALA A 948 29.12 -8.02 0.70
C ALA A 948 29.07 -9.42 0.06
N TRP A 949 28.69 -10.45 0.81
CA TRP A 949 28.49 -11.80 0.28
C TRP A 949 27.32 -11.83 -0.70
N THR A 950 26.20 -11.21 -0.33
CA THR A 950 24.96 -11.22 -1.12
C THR A 950 25.14 -10.45 -2.44
N GLN A 951 25.84 -9.31 -2.42
CA GLN A 951 26.22 -8.58 -3.65
C GLN A 951 27.15 -9.41 -4.55
N GLN A 952 28.16 -10.08 -3.99
CA GLN A 952 29.04 -10.99 -4.75
C GLN A 952 28.26 -12.17 -5.36
N ARG A 953 27.30 -12.73 -4.61
CA ARG A 953 26.43 -13.82 -5.06
C ARG A 953 25.53 -13.39 -6.22
N LEU A 954 24.88 -12.22 -6.10
CA LEU A 954 24.04 -11.65 -7.16
C LEU A 954 24.84 -11.34 -8.43
N ALA A 955 26.05 -10.78 -8.29
CA ALA A 955 26.95 -10.54 -9.40
C ALA A 955 27.39 -11.86 -10.09
N TRP A 956 27.74 -12.88 -9.29
CA TRP A 956 28.10 -14.20 -9.82
C TRP A 956 26.93 -14.88 -10.54
N MET A 957 25.74 -14.91 -9.94
CA MET A 957 24.56 -15.52 -10.54
C MET A 957 24.19 -14.90 -11.88
N GLY A 958 24.34 -13.57 -12.04
CA GLY A 958 24.13 -12.91 -13.33
C GLY A 958 25.06 -13.45 -14.42
N ALA A 959 26.37 -13.51 -14.13
CA ALA A 959 27.37 -14.03 -15.07
C ALA A 959 27.23 -15.55 -15.32
N ALA A 960 26.73 -16.31 -14.34
CA ALA A 960 26.45 -17.74 -14.49
C ALA A 960 25.18 -18.00 -15.32
N LEU A 961 24.13 -17.20 -15.15
CA LEU A 961 22.87 -17.33 -15.90
C LEU A 961 22.99 -16.86 -17.35
N GLU A 962 23.78 -15.81 -17.61
CA GLU A 962 24.13 -15.38 -18.98
C GLU A 962 24.75 -16.54 -19.78
N ARG A 963 25.62 -17.34 -19.15
CA ARG A 963 26.18 -18.56 -19.76
C ARG A 963 25.20 -19.72 -19.81
N ALA A 964 24.41 -19.92 -18.75
CA ALA A 964 23.42 -20.99 -18.66
C ALA A 964 22.38 -20.91 -19.79
N ALA A 965 21.96 -19.69 -20.16
CA ALA A 965 21.04 -19.45 -21.27
C ALA A 965 21.64 -19.75 -22.67
N SER A 966 22.94 -20.07 -22.77
CA SER A 966 23.54 -20.43 -24.06
C SER A 966 23.01 -21.77 -24.60
N PRO A 967 22.62 -21.85 -25.88
CA PRO A 967 22.36 -23.12 -26.56
C PRO A 967 23.58 -24.05 -26.66
N THR A 968 24.80 -23.55 -26.37
CA THR A 968 26.04 -24.34 -26.35
C THR A 968 26.48 -24.76 -24.95
N TYR A 969 25.70 -24.44 -23.91
CA TYR A 969 26.07 -24.65 -22.51
C TYR A 969 26.43 -26.11 -22.21
N ALA A 970 27.63 -26.33 -21.66
CA ALA A 970 28.18 -27.63 -21.30
C ALA A 970 28.36 -27.77 -19.78
N TYR A 971 27.85 -28.87 -19.22
CA TYR A 971 28.05 -29.24 -17.82
C TYR A 971 29.19 -30.28 -17.70
N PRO A 972 30.14 -30.12 -16.76
CA PRO A 972 30.23 -29.08 -15.73
C PRO A 972 30.98 -27.80 -16.14
N GLU A 973 31.58 -27.74 -17.32
CA GLU A 973 32.57 -26.72 -17.70
C GLU A 973 32.07 -25.27 -17.60
N ASP A 974 30.87 -24.97 -18.08
CA ASP A 974 30.34 -23.60 -18.12
C ASP A 974 29.88 -23.08 -16.75
N ASN A 975 29.88 -23.91 -15.70
CA ASN A 975 29.65 -23.48 -14.31
C ASN A 975 30.90 -22.96 -13.61
N GLN A 976 32.10 -23.11 -14.21
CA GLN A 976 33.35 -22.57 -13.69
C GLN A 976 33.45 -21.06 -13.95
N VAL A 977 32.51 -20.32 -13.39
CA VAL A 977 32.38 -18.87 -13.50
C VAL A 977 33.08 -18.22 -12.30
N PRO A 978 34.08 -17.36 -12.49
CA PRO A 978 34.67 -16.59 -11.40
C PRO A 978 33.73 -15.46 -10.96
N ILE A 979 33.87 -14.99 -9.72
CA ILE A 979 33.12 -13.83 -9.21
C ILE A 979 33.53 -12.58 -10.01
N PRO A 980 32.59 -11.85 -10.64
CA PRO A 980 32.93 -10.64 -11.40
C PRO A 980 33.61 -9.59 -10.52
N GLY A 981 34.72 -9.02 -11.02
CA GLY A 981 35.49 -7.99 -10.30
C GLY A 981 36.44 -8.51 -9.22
N ALA A 982 36.35 -9.77 -8.81
CA ALA A 982 37.36 -10.38 -7.94
C ALA A 982 38.73 -10.44 -8.65
N ALA A 983 39.81 -10.18 -7.92
CA ALA A 983 41.15 -10.38 -8.45
C ALA A 983 41.35 -11.87 -8.77
N ALA A 984 41.85 -12.18 -9.97
CA ALA A 984 42.12 -13.57 -10.35
C ALA A 984 43.06 -14.21 -9.32
N PRO A 985 42.76 -15.44 -8.84
CA PRO A 985 43.57 -16.10 -7.82
C PRO A 985 45.02 -16.20 -8.31
N VAL A 986 45.96 -15.71 -7.49
CA VAL A 986 47.39 -15.72 -7.82
C VAL A 986 47.82 -17.18 -7.89
N ALA A 987 47.96 -17.71 -9.10
CA ALA A 987 48.30 -19.10 -9.34
C ALA A 987 49.54 -19.49 -8.52
N ALA A 988 49.35 -20.42 -7.58
CA ALA A 988 50.34 -20.75 -6.56
C ALA A 988 51.66 -21.18 -7.21
N SER A 989 52.67 -20.30 -7.19
CA SER A 989 53.97 -20.58 -7.79
C SER A 989 54.69 -21.62 -6.96
N THR A 990 54.84 -22.84 -7.51
CA THR A 990 55.54 -23.97 -6.87
C THR A 990 57.03 -23.66 -6.68
N ALA A 991 57.38 -23.06 -5.54
CA ALA A 991 58.76 -22.73 -5.16
C ALA A 991 58.87 -22.54 -3.64
N GLY A 992 59.45 -23.53 -2.93
CA GLY A 992 59.68 -23.49 -1.49
C GLY A 992 59.81 -24.88 -0.87
#